data_AF-A0A1C5VDD2-F1
#
_entry.id   AF-A0A1C5VDD2-F1
#
_cell.length_a   1.000
_cell.length_b   1.000
_cell.length_c   1.000
_cell.angle_alpha   90.00
_cell.angle_beta   90.00
_cell.angle_gamma   90.00
#
_symmetry.space_group_name_H-M   'P 1'
#
loop_
_entity.id
_entity.type
_entity.pdbx_description
1 polymer ?
#
loop_
_entity_poly.entity_id
_entity_poly.type
_entity_poly.pdbx_seq_one_letter_code
_entity_poly.pdbx_strand_id
1 'polypeptide(L)'
;MKKKLFIVSLVLSMCFSMLSIVNVQAKETIREDHYVNPIYKDVKSSVVHHDIQTYSLEDVEYTSDQEKLVKIFREKLINRESNIVLYYHCDEEITQEFFSNLVHQLFQKAIKHTGNGKEGDYLKWHCQGWTVKASISVNSNKGYDLNIFYDVSYLSSLEQEEKVDEEVSNLLKSLDLSNKTDYQKVKAIYDYICSNVTYDHDNLNDKSYSLKYTAYAALINKTAVCQGYASLFYRLALDAGVDTRVISGEAGGPHAWNIVKLNGKYYNLDSTWDAGRSTYAYFLKNTNDFDDHVRDNDYQSNEFIEEYPMWDESYTEIDCNKYGHNYSEPIYKWSVDNMTVTAQRVCANNYEHVEEETVTAQKIVKDPTCTENGIITYIANFKNNAFKPQTKIVDDKKATGHKVVVDQGKKATCTEDGLTEGKHCSVCKEVIKKQEVIPSTGHKVVVDQGKKATCTEDGLTEGKHCSVCKEVIKKQEVIPATGHKVVVDQAKEATCTNTGLTEGIHCSICNKIIKKQGIIPALGHDFKDGVCTRCHNQLKGQWKQSGNKWWYQYEDGTYPKNEFITIDNKLYRFDQYGYMQTGWFRVNNEDYYATSSGAIKAQWVGSGNNWYYVDADGKMVTGFQTISGSKYYFETNGLMKKGWFKVNGTDYYASTSGEIKAQWVGSGNNWYYVDADGKMVTGFQTIAGAKYYFASSGLMQTGWFKINGADYYATSSGAITAQWVGSGNTWYYVDADGKMVTGFQTIAGAKYYFANSGLMQTGWFKINGEYYYAASSGVISAQWVKSGNNWYYVDANGKMVTGVYKINTVVYRFDANGVLLG
;
A
#
# COMPACT_ATOMS: atom_id res chain seq x y z
N MET A 1 24.22 -62.38 -34.94
CA MET A 1 24.26 -63.43 -33.89
C MET A 1 24.69 -62.81 -32.57
N LYS A 2 24.10 -63.27 -31.45
CA LYS A 2 24.54 -63.17 -30.02
C LYS A 2 25.16 -61.85 -29.46
N LYS A 3 24.35 -61.23 -28.58
CA LYS A 3 24.63 -60.69 -27.22
C LYS A 3 25.85 -59.76 -26.96
N LYS A 4 25.53 -58.55 -26.43
CA LYS A 4 26.37 -57.76 -25.49
C LYS A 4 26.39 -58.43 -24.10
N LEU A 5 27.49 -58.30 -23.34
CA LEU A 5 27.50 -58.00 -21.88
C LEU A 5 28.95 -57.78 -21.35
N PHE A 6 29.14 -56.73 -20.53
CA PHE A 6 30.09 -56.54 -19.39
C PHE A 6 31.61 -56.83 -19.48
N ILE A 7 32.42 -55.90 -18.93
CA ILE A 7 33.83 -55.97 -18.41
C ILE A 7 34.27 -54.49 -18.16
N VAL A 8 35.04 -54.04 -17.15
CA VAL A 8 35.66 -54.64 -15.93
C VAL A 8 36.04 -53.55 -14.90
N SER A 9 36.46 -53.98 -13.70
CA SER A 9 36.88 -53.16 -12.54
C SER A 9 38.43 -53.04 -12.37
N LEU A 10 38.88 -52.04 -11.59
CA LEU A 10 40.16 -51.93 -10.84
C LEU A 10 41.54 -52.05 -11.55
N VAL A 11 42.41 -51.04 -11.36
CA VAL A 11 43.85 -51.19 -10.98
C VAL A 11 44.25 -50.03 -10.04
N LEU A 12 45.26 -50.26 -9.18
CA LEU A 12 45.66 -49.46 -8.00
C LEU A 12 47.06 -48.83 -8.13
N SER A 13 47.43 -47.94 -7.19
CA SER A 13 48.81 -47.45 -6.88
C SER A 13 49.38 -46.35 -7.80
N MET A 14 50.24 -45.40 -7.37
CA MET A 14 51.02 -45.29 -6.12
C MET A 14 51.53 -43.84 -5.90
N CYS A 15 51.50 -43.32 -4.65
CA CYS A 15 52.54 -42.47 -3.99
C CYS A 15 51.99 -41.61 -2.83
N PHE A 16 52.39 -41.95 -1.60
CA PHE A 16 52.31 -41.07 -0.42
C PHE A 16 53.60 -40.23 -0.31
N SER A 17 53.51 -38.96 0.11
CA SER A 17 54.39 -38.41 1.16
C SER A 17 53.95 -37.02 1.65
N MET A 18 54.37 -36.71 2.88
CA MET A 18 54.30 -35.39 3.57
C MET A 18 52.91 -34.87 3.97
N LEU A 19 52.57 -35.13 5.23
CA LEU A 19 51.43 -34.54 5.92
C LEU A 19 51.67 -33.05 6.20
N SER A 20 50.64 -32.24 5.96
CA SER A 20 50.35 -31.05 6.78
C SER A 20 48.99 -31.27 7.43
N ILE A 21 48.98 -31.62 8.71
CA ILE A 21 47.73 -31.83 9.45
C ILE A 21 47.11 -30.47 9.77
N VAL A 22 46.08 -30.09 9.01
CA VAL A 22 44.97 -29.29 9.52
C VAL A 22 43.70 -30.12 9.32
N ASN A 23 43.44 -30.99 10.30
CA ASN A 23 42.28 -31.86 10.30
C ASN A 23 41.06 -31.06 10.76
N VAL A 24 40.44 -30.29 9.86
CA VAL A 24 39.08 -29.77 10.04
C VAL A 24 38.16 -30.60 9.16
N GLN A 25 37.89 -31.82 9.62
CA GLN A 25 36.82 -32.64 9.09
C GLN A 25 35.51 -31.98 9.52
N ALA A 26 34.97 -31.09 8.67
CA ALA A 26 33.71 -30.41 8.92
C ALA A 26 32.63 -31.47 9.13
N LYS A 27 32.07 -31.49 10.34
CA LYS A 27 31.13 -32.53 10.77
C LYS A 27 29.76 -32.21 10.20
N GLU A 28 29.47 -32.75 9.01
CA GLU A 28 28.14 -32.63 8.39
C GLU A 28 27.07 -32.97 9.41
N THR A 29 26.27 -31.97 9.74
CA THR A 29 25.15 -32.11 10.68
C THR A 29 23.89 -32.10 9.84
N ILE A 30 23.22 -33.25 9.74
CA ILE A 30 21.93 -33.36 9.07
C ILE A 30 20.84 -32.92 10.05
N ARG A 31 19.97 -32.03 9.59
CA ARG A 31 18.68 -31.75 10.24
C ARG A 31 17.54 -32.14 9.34
N GLU A 32 16.43 -32.49 9.96
CA GLU A 32 15.21 -32.91 9.28
C GLU A 32 14.02 -32.16 9.88
N ASP A 33 13.02 -31.86 9.05
CA ASP A 33 11.69 -31.41 9.47
C ASP A 33 10.64 -31.82 8.43
N HIS A 34 9.36 -31.58 8.72
CA HIS A 34 8.26 -31.91 7.83
C HIS A 34 7.02 -31.04 8.05
N TYR A 35 6.25 -30.88 6.97
CA TYR A 35 4.96 -30.22 6.95
C TYR A 35 3.96 -31.10 6.21
N VAL A 36 2.79 -31.28 6.80
CA VAL A 36 1.62 -31.83 6.11
C VAL A 36 0.57 -30.72 6.13
N ASN A 37 -0.02 -30.42 4.97
CA ASN A 37 -1.11 -29.45 4.92
C ASN A 37 -2.29 -30.00 5.76
N PRO A 38 -2.79 -29.25 6.77
CA PRO A 38 -3.73 -29.76 7.77
C PRO A 38 -4.97 -30.46 7.22
N ILE A 39 -5.45 -30.10 6.03
CA ILE A 39 -6.63 -30.73 5.41
C ILE A 39 -6.38 -32.16 4.93
N TYR A 40 -5.12 -32.53 4.63
CA TYR A 40 -4.75 -33.87 4.14
C TYR A 40 -4.16 -34.79 5.20
N LYS A 41 -4.05 -34.35 6.46
CA LYS A 41 -3.48 -35.16 7.56
C LYS A 41 -4.11 -36.57 7.70
N ASP A 42 -5.38 -36.69 7.31
CA ASP A 42 -6.18 -37.94 7.36
C ASP A 42 -6.32 -38.64 6.00
N VAL A 43 -5.82 -38.03 4.91
CA VAL A 43 -5.77 -38.62 3.58
C VAL A 43 -4.49 -39.44 3.49
N LYS A 44 -4.58 -40.69 3.03
CA LYS A 44 -3.39 -41.51 2.72
C LYS A 44 -2.79 -41.06 1.39
N SER A 45 -2.39 -39.79 1.29
CA SER A 45 -1.48 -39.41 0.23
C SER A 45 -0.12 -40.00 0.54
N SER A 46 0.52 -40.49 -0.51
CA SER A 46 1.87 -41.02 -0.46
C SER A 46 2.84 -39.84 -0.37
N VAL A 47 3.12 -39.37 0.86
CA VAL A 47 4.40 -38.75 1.16
C VAL A 47 5.45 -39.85 0.99
N VAL A 48 5.85 -40.09 -0.26
CA VAL A 48 6.87 -41.08 -0.60
C VAL A 48 8.18 -40.49 -0.16
N HIS A 49 8.65 -40.88 1.03
CA HIS A 49 9.99 -40.55 1.49
C HIS A 49 11.00 -41.16 0.52
N HIS A 50 11.56 -40.33 -0.37
CA HIS A 50 12.71 -40.73 -1.16
C HIS A 50 13.99 -40.56 -0.32
N ASP A 51 14.96 -41.46 -0.48
CA ASP A 51 16.31 -41.24 0.04
C ASP A 51 16.90 -40.02 -0.68
N ILE A 52 16.96 -38.89 0.00
CA ILE A 52 17.48 -37.63 -0.55
C ILE A 52 18.96 -37.83 -0.92
N GLN A 53 19.22 -37.94 -2.22
CA GLN A 53 20.58 -38.01 -2.77
C GLN A 53 21.25 -36.64 -2.68
N THR A 54 22.20 -36.49 -1.76
CA THR A 54 23.03 -35.29 -1.64
C THR A 54 24.09 -35.28 -2.74
N TYR A 55 23.96 -34.37 -3.71
CA TYR A 55 25.01 -34.11 -4.71
C TYR A 55 25.60 -32.71 -4.51
N SER A 56 26.94 -32.64 -4.42
CA SER A 56 27.66 -31.37 -4.53
C SER A 56 27.74 -30.98 -6.00
N LEU A 57 27.09 -29.87 -6.38
CA LEU A 57 27.36 -29.21 -7.65
C LEU A 57 28.60 -28.31 -7.47
N GLU A 58 29.44 -28.24 -8.50
CA GLU A 58 30.48 -27.20 -8.58
C GLU A 58 29.82 -25.86 -8.97
N ASP A 59 30.32 -24.77 -8.38
CA ASP A 59 29.83 -23.38 -8.53
C ASP A 59 28.34 -23.11 -8.16
N VAL A 60 28.05 -23.04 -6.86
CA VAL A 60 26.73 -22.64 -6.33
C VAL A 60 26.79 -21.34 -5.52
N GLU A 61 25.87 -20.41 -5.80
CA GLU A 61 25.77 -19.13 -5.09
C GLU A 61 24.85 -19.24 -3.85
N TYR A 62 25.44 -19.32 -2.66
CA TYR A 62 24.70 -19.21 -1.40
C TYR A 62 24.25 -17.77 -1.15
N THR A 63 23.11 -17.59 -0.47
CA THR A 63 22.60 -16.26 -0.13
C THR A 63 22.01 -16.21 1.27
N SER A 64 22.17 -15.09 1.97
CA SER A 64 21.44 -14.78 3.20
C SER A 64 20.10 -14.07 2.94
N ASP A 65 19.80 -13.70 1.68
CA ASP A 65 18.54 -13.07 1.28
C ASP A 65 17.40 -14.10 1.18
N GLN A 66 16.58 -14.16 2.23
CA GLN A 66 15.40 -15.01 2.26
C GLN A 66 14.37 -14.66 1.16
N GLU A 67 14.27 -13.41 0.70
CA GLU A 67 13.32 -13.03 -0.35
C GLU A 67 13.78 -13.50 -1.74
N LYS A 68 15.11 -13.61 -1.97
CA LYS A 68 15.67 -14.31 -3.13
C LYS A 68 15.31 -15.80 -3.08
N LEU A 69 15.48 -16.46 -1.93
CA LEU A 69 15.11 -17.87 -1.75
C LEU A 69 13.61 -18.13 -1.91
N VAL A 70 12.74 -17.27 -1.37
CA VAL A 70 11.28 -17.38 -1.49
C VAL A 70 10.82 -17.34 -2.95
N LYS A 71 11.43 -16.48 -3.78
CA LYS A 71 11.13 -16.41 -5.22
C LYS A 71 11.51 -17.71 -5.94
N ILE A 72 12.74 -18.19 -5.70
CA ILE A 72 13.22 -19.47 -6.25
C ILE A 72 12.31 -20.62 -5.81
N PHE A 73 11.97 -20.69 -4.52
CA PHE A 73 11.10 -21.75 -3.99
C PHE A 73 9.72 -21.70 -4.65
N ARG A 74 9.10 -20.52 -4.76
CA ARG A 74 7.79 -20.35 -5.42
C ARG A 74 7.82 -20.79 -6.87
N GLU A 75 8.84 -20.39 -7.64
CA GLU A 75 9.01 -20.81 -9.04
C GLU A 75 9.06 -22.34 -9.16
N LYS A 76 9.81 -23.01 -8.28
CA LYS A 76 9.90 -24.48 -8.25
C LYS A 76 8.59 -25.17 -7.83
N LEU A 77 7.83 -24.57 -6.90
CA LEU A 77 6.48 -25.03 -6.53
C LEU A 77 5.47 -24.89 -7.69
N ILE A 78 5.54 -23.80 -8.47
CA ILE A 78 4.74 -23.60 -9.68
C ILE A 78 5.05 -24.71 -10.70
N ASN A 79 6.33 -25.00 -10.91
CA ASN A 79 6.81 -26.03 -11.83
C ASN A 79 6.60 -27.47 -11.32
N ARG A 80 5.95 -27.67 -10.17
CA ARG A 80 5.70 -28.98 -9.52
C ARG A 80 6.98 -29.81 -9.33
N GLU A 81 8.11 -29.15 -9.06
CA GLU A 81 9.35 -29.84 -8.73
C GLU A 81 9.20 -30.52 -7.35
N SER A 82 9.30 -31.85 -7.27
CA SER A 82 9.30 -32.55 -5.98
C SER A 82 10.60 -32.34 -5.21
N ASN A 83 11.75 -32.47 -5.89
CA ASN A 83 13.07 -32.32 -5.26
C ASN A 83 13.59 -30.89 -5.44
N ILE A 84 13.50 -30.07 -4.39
CA ILE A 84 13.87 -28.65 -4.42
C ILE A 84 15.07 -28.43 -3.52
N VAL A 85 16.14 -27.81 -4.05
CA VAL A 85 17.32 -27.42 -3.26
C VAL A 85 17.41 -25.90 -3.17
N LEU A 86 17.53 -25.38 -1.94
CA LEU A 86 17.78 -23.97 -1.65
C LEU A 86 19.14 -23.82 -0.93
N TYR A 87 19.91 -22.80 -1.32
CA TYR A 87 21.29 -22.58 -0.86
C TYR A 87 21.35 -21.33 0.03
N TYR A 88 21.35 -21.54 1.35
CA TYR A 88 21.25 -20.47 2.35
C TYR A 88 22.57 -20.26 3.10
N HIS A 89 22.93 -19.01 3.35
CA HIS A 89 24.08 -18.61 4.17
C HIS A 89 23.61 -17.92 5.45
N CYS A 90 24.24 -18.24 6.58
CA CYS A 90 23.92 -17.65 7.88
C CYS A 90 25.17 -17.41 8.74
N ASP A 91 25.29 -16.25 9.37
CA ASP A 91 26.41 -15.91 10.25
C ASP A 91 26.30 -16.56 11.65
N GLU A 92 25.11 -17.02 12.05
CA GLU A 92 24.80 -17.53 13.39
C GLU A 92 24.80 -19.07 13.47
N GLU A 93 25.00 -19.62 14.68
CA GLU A 93 24.95 -21.06 14.90
C GLU A 93 23.54 -21.61 14.64
N ILE A 94 23.42 -22.51 13.66
CA ILE A 94 22.16 -23.12 13.31
C ILE A 94 21.71 -24.02 14.48
N THR A 95 20.60 -23.69 15.13
CA THR A 95 19.88 -24.57 16.07
C THR A 95 18.76 -25.34 15.35
N GLN A 96 18.20 -26.40 15.95
CA GLN A 96 17.06 -27.11 15.34
C GLN A 96 15.85 -26.18 15.22
N GLU A 97 15.59 -25.38 16.26
CA GLU A 97 14.54 -24.37 16.28
C GLU A 97 14.74 -23.31 15.18
N PHE A 98 15.97 -22.82 14.97
CA PHE A 98 16.27 -21.91 13.86
C PHE A 98 15.98 -22.57 12.50
N PHE A 99 16.42 -23.81 12.30
CA PHE A 99 16.20 -24.54 11.05
C PHE A 99 14.70 -24.74 10.77
N SER A 100 13.94 -25.26 11.74
CA SER A 100 12.49 -25.43 11.67
C SER A 100 11.77 -24.10 11.36
N ASN A 101 12.12 -23.03 12.08
CA ASN A 101 11.53 -21.71 11.83
C ASN A 101 11.86 -21.19 10.41
N LEU A 102 13.09 -21.35 9.93
CA LEU A 102 13.51 -20.93 8.59
C LEU A 102 12.73 -21.67 7.50
N VAL A 103 12.66 -23.01 7.54
CA VAL A 103 12.02 -23.80 6.47
C VAL A 103 10.51 -23.56 6.40
N HIS A 104 9.84 -23.47 7.57
CA HIS A 104 8.43 -23.12 7.61
C HIS A 104 8.19 -21.67 7.14
N GLN A 105 9.02 -20.69 7.51
CA GLN A 105 8.88 -19.31 7.03
C GLN A 105 9.10 -19.17 5.51
N LEU A 106 10.11 -19.85 4.96
CA LEU A 106 10.37 -19.86 3.51
C LEU A 106 9.16 -20.43 2.75
N PHE A 107 8.60 -21.54 3.21
CA PHE A 107 7.39 -22.12 2.61
C PHE A 107 6.18 -21.19 2.72
N GLN A 108 5.87 -20.67 3.92
CA GLN A 108 4.71 -19.78 4.14
C GLN A 108 4.79 -18.50 3.30
N LYS A 109 5.98 -17.91 3.14
CA LYS A 109 6.21 -16.79 2.20
C LYS A 109 6.07 -17.21 0.74
N ALA A 110 6.54 -18.40 0.36
CA ALA A 110 6.41 -18.92 -1.01
C ALA A 110 4.95 -19.13 -1.43
N ILE A 111 4.06 -19.55 -0.51
CA ILE A 111 2.63 -19.73 -0.77
C ILE A 111 1.75 -18.52 -0.40
N LYS A 112 2.33 -17.36 -0.04
CA LYS A 112 1.53 -16.14 0.23
C LYS A 112 0.80 -15.69 -1.04
N HIS A 113 -0.45 -15.26 -0.90
CA HIS A 113 -1.26 -14.70 -1.99
C HIS A 113 -0.61 -13.47 -2.65
N THR A 114 -0.62 -13.42 -3.98
CA THR A 114 0.03 -12.40 -4.80
C THR A 114 -0.86 -11.78 -5.88
N GLY A 115 -2.13 -12.17 -5.97
CA GLY A 115 -3.04 -11.79 -7.06
C GLY A 115 -2.81 -12.54 -8.39
N ASN A 116 -1.91 -13.53 -8.44
CA ASN A 116 -1.69 -14.40 -9.60
C ASN A 116 -2.35 -15.77 -9.40
N GLY A 117 -3.13 -16.25 -10.38
CA GLY A 117 -3.82 -17.54 -10.31
C GLY A 117 -2.87 -18.75 -10.18
N LYS A 118 -1.63 -18.67 -10.68
CA LYS A 118 -0.60 -19.72 -10.47
C LYS A 118 -0.10 -19.80 -9.02
N GLU A 119 -0.31 -18.77 -8.22
CA GLU A 119 0.38 -18.53 -6.95
C GLU A 119 -0.58 -18.50 -5.76
N GLY A 120 -0.04 -18.28 -4.57
CA GLY A 120 -0.85 -18.04 -3.37
C GLY A 120 -1.62 -19.27 -2.92
N ASP A 121 -2.93 -19.10 -2.75
CA ASP A 121 -3.82 -20.17 -2.30
C ASP A 121 -3.81 -21.37 -3.23
N TYR A 122 -3.60 -21.17 -4.54
CA TYR A 122 -3.48 -22.26 -5.50
C TYR A 122 -2.31 -23.19 -5.14
N LEU A 123 -1.16 -22.64 -4.75
CA LEU A 123 -0.01 -23.41 -4.26
C LEU A 123 -0.25 -23.95 -2.84
N LYS A 124 -0.87 -23.16 -1.93
CA LYS A 124 -1.24 -23.61 -0.57
C LYS A 124 -2.06 -24.91 -0.65
N TRP A 125 -3.10 -24.92 -1.49
CA TRP A 125 -4.05 -26.02 -1.57
C TRP A 125 -3.57 -27.18 -2.45
N HIS A 126 -2.78 -26.93 -3.51
CA HIS A 126 -2.26 -28.02 -4.35
C HIS A 126 -1.00 -28.70 -3.77
N CYS A 127 -0.34 -28.10 -2.77
CA CYS A 127 0.70 -28.74 -1.97
C CYS A 127 0.08 -29.61 -0.86
N GLN A 128 0.36 -30.91 -0.88
CA GLN A 128 -0.09 -31.84 0.16
C GLN A 128 0.77 -31.78 1.42
N GLY A 129 2.07 -31.52 1.23
CA GLY A 129 3.07 -31.50 2.28
C GLY A 129 4.47 -31.59 1.70
N TRP A 130 5.47 -31.48 2.57
CA TRP A 130 6.87 -31.69 2.25
C TRP A 130 7.61 -32.29 3.42
N THR A 131 8.69 -33.01 3.13
CA THR A 131 9.77 -33.25 4.10
C THR A 131 10.97 -32.41 3.69
N VAL A 132 11.78 -31.99 4.66
CA VAL A 132 12.97 -31.18 4.38
C VAL A 132 14.15 -31.72 5.17
N LYS A 133 15.32 -31.74 4.53
CA LYS A 133 16.59 -32.02 5.19
C LYS A 133 17.60 -30.95 4.85
N ALA A 134 18.57 -30.69 5.73
CA ALA A 134 19.68 -29.81 5.41
C ALA A 134 21.05 -30.41 5.74
N SER A 135 21.99 -30.28 4.81
CA SER A 135 23.42 -30.50 5.06
C SER A 135 24.07 -29.16 5.42
N ILE A 136 24.73 -29.09 6.58
CA ILE A 136 25.37 -27.87 7.07
C ILE A 136 26.90 -28.00 6.96
N SER A 137 27.55 -27.03 6.31
CA SER A 137 29.01 -26.88 6.27
C SER A 137 29.44 -25.55 6.90
N VAL A 138 30.70 -25.47 7.36
CA VAL A 138 31.26 -24.26 7.98
C VAL A 138 32.07 -23.50 6.93
N ASN A 139 31.72 -22.24 6.70
CA ASN A 139 32.37 -21.41 5.69
C ASN A 139 33.73 -20.88 6.20
N SER A 140 34.74 -20.85 5.32
CA SER A 140 36.09 -20.38 5.63
C SER A 140 36.16 -18.89 5.99
N ASN A 141 35.15 -18.09 5.64
CA ASN A 141 35.04 -16.67 5.97
C ASN A 141 34.29 -16.38 7.29
N LYS A 142 33.96 -17.43 8.06
CA LYS A 142 32.98 -17.47 9.18
C LYS A 142 31.53 -17.54 8.67
N GLY A 143 30.67 -18.20 9.45
CA GLY A 143 29.29 -18.53 9.08
C GLY A 143 29.09 -19.99 8.68
N TYR A 144 27.85 -20.33 8.39
CA TYR A 144 27.36 -21.66 8.03
C TYR A 144 26.63 -21.62 6.68
N ASP A 145 26.96 -22.57 5.82
CA ASP A 145 26.30 -22.78 4.54
C ASP A 145 25.35 -23.98 4.66
N LEU A 146 24.10 -23.81 4.22
CA LEU A 146 23.04 -24.82 4.28
C LEU A 146 22.56 -25.14 2.86
N ASN A 147 22.67 -26.41 2.48
CA ASN A 147 21.90 -26.95 1.36
C ASN A 147 20.60 -27.51 1.93
N ILE A 148 19.47 -26.86 1.64
CA ILE A 148 18.14 -27.22 2.16
C ILE A 148 17.38 -27.97 1.06
N PHE A 149 17.21 -29.27 1.25
CA PHE A 149 16.57 -30.21 0.32
C PHE A 149 15.12 -30.47 0.76
N TYR A 150 14.14 -29.97 0.02
CA TYR A 150 12.74 -30.34 0.19
C TYR A 150 12.36 -31.49 -0.76
N ASP A 151 11.60 -32.45 -0.27
CA ASP A 151 10.82 -33.42 -1.05
C ASP A 151 9.33 -33.04 -0.91
N VAL A 152 8.74 -32.48 -1.96
CA VAL A 152 7.39 -31.88 -1.98
C VAL A 152 6.39 -32.78 -2.71
N SER A 153 5.26 -33.02 -2.05
CA SER A 153 4.13 -33.80 -2.57
C SER A 153 3.01 -32.88 -3.05
N TYR A 154 2.52 -33.09 -4.28
CA TYR A 154 1.48 -32.28 -4.92
C TYR A 154 0.24 -33.12 -5.26
N LEU A 155 -0.92 -32.46 -5.37
CA LEU A 155 -2.16 -33.09 -5.87
C LEU A 155 -2.15 -33.37 -7.39
N SER A 156 -1.24 -32.72 -8.13
CA SER A 156 -1.24 -32.64 -9.59
C SER A 156 0.19 -32.62 -10.14
N SER A 157 0.38 -33.16 -11.35
CA SER A 157 1.65 -33.09 -12.10
C SER A 157 1.77 -31.78 -12.89
N LEU A 158 2.99 -31.44 -13.33
CA LEU A 158 3.21 -30.29 -14.21
C LEU A 158 2.38 -30.39 -15.51
N GLU A 159 2.35 -31.55 -16.15
CA GLU A 159 1.56 -31.80 -17.38
C GLU A 159 0.06 -31.58 -17.17
N GLN A 160 -0.46 -31.80 -15.95
CA GLN A 160 -1.85 -31.50 -15.61
C GLN A 160 -2.05 -29.99 -15.45
N GLU A 161 -1.13 -29.27 -14.81
CA GLU A 161 -1.22 -27.82 -14.65
C GLU A 161 -1.04 -27.07 -15.99
N GLU A 162 -0.21 -27.56 -16.90
CA GLU A 162 -0.09 -27.02 -18.27
C GLU A 162 -1.41 -27.14 -19.05
N LYS A 163 -2.16 -28.24 -18.87
CA LYS A 163 -3.51 -28.41 -19.43
C LYS A 163 -4.54 -27.49 -18.77
N VAL A 164 -4.42 -27.25 -17.46
CA VAL A 164 -5.26 -26.25 -16.76
C VAL A 164 -4.97 -24.86 -17.32
N ASP A 165 -3.72 -24.48 -17.53
CA ASP A 165 -3.35 -23.19 -18.10
C ASP A 165 -3.91 -22.98 -19.52
N GLU A 166 -3.82 -23.99 -20.37
CA GLU A 166 -4.40 -23.96 -21.72
C GLU A 166 -5.93 -23.79 -21.66
N GLU A 167 -6.63 -24.64 -20.90
CA GLU A 167 -8.09 -24.64 -20.85
C GLU A 167 -8.65 -23.41 -20.11
N VAL A 168 -7.97 -22.89 -19.09
CA VAL A 168 -8.28 -21.59 -18.47
C VAL A 168 -8.16 -20.48 -19.52
N SER A 169 -7.07 -20.45 -20.31
CA SER A 169 -6.91 -19.45 -21.36
C SER A 169 -8.00 -19.55 -22.44
N ASN A 170 -8.44 -20.75 -22.79
CA ASN A 170 -9.50 -20.98 -23.77
C ASN A 170 -10.89 -20.60 -23.22
N LEU A 171 -11.18 -20.94 -21.95
CA LEU A 171 -12.43 -20.61 -21.29
C LEU A 171 -12.60 -19.11 -21.05
N LEU A 172 -11.57 -18.41 -20.59
CA LEU A 172 -11.64 -16.95 -20.39
C LEU A 172 -11.87 -16.18 -21.70
N LYS A 173 -11.39 -16.71 -22.84
CA LYS A 173 -11.70 -16.20 -24.19
C LYS A 173 -13.14 -16.50 -24.59
N SER A 174 -13.65 -17.71 -24.34
CA SER A 174 -15.00 -18.10 -24.77
C SER A 174 -16.11 -17.42 -23.95
N LEU A 175 -15.84 -17.05 -22.69
CA LEU A 175 -16.73 -16.25 -21.84
C LEU A 175 -16.77 -14.75 -22.23
N ASP A 176 -15.88 -14.29 -23.13
CA ASP A 176 -15.69 -12.88 -23.53
C ASP A 176 -15.71 -11.89 -22.34
N LEU A 177 -14.79 -12.10 -21.40
CA LEU A 177 -14.70 -11.32 -20.17
C LEU A 177 -14.08 -9.92 -20.36
N SER A 178 -13.57 -9.62 -21.56
CA SER A 178 -12.72 -8.46 -21.85
C SER A 178 -13.36 -7.10 -21.54
N ASN A 179 -14.67 -6.98 -21.77
CA ASN A 179 -15.45 -5.75 -21.59
C ASN A 179 -16.52 -5.88 -20.48
N LYS A 180 -16.36 -6.80 -19.51
CA LYS A 180 -17.34 -7.05 -18.44
C LYS A 180 -16.96 -6.35 -17.12
N THR A 181 -17.96 -5.97 -16.30
CA THR A 181 -17.74 -5.62 -14.88
C THR A 181 -17.07 -6.77 -14.14
N ASP A 182 -16.36 -6.50 -13.04
CA ASP A 182 -15.88 -7.58 -12.17
C ASP A 182 -17.02 -8.47 -11.65
N TYR A 183 -18.21 -7.89 -11.39
CA TYR A 183 -19.43 -8.65 -11.06
C TYR A 183 -19.85 -9.60 -12.19
N GLN A 184 -19.88 -9.14 -13.44
CA GLN A 184 -20.26 -9.93 -14.61
C GLN A 184 -19.21 -10.99 -14.95
N LYS A 185 -17.91 -10.71 -14.72
CA LYS A 185 -16.84 -11.72 -14.81
C LYS A 185 -17.06 -12.82 -13.78
N VAL A 186 -17.21 -12.43 -12.51
CA VAL A 186 -17.47 -13.35 -11.40
C VAL A 186 -18.72 -14.17 -11.64
N LYS A 187 -19.81 -13.56 -12.09
CA LYS A 187 -21.06 -14.24 -12.43
C LYS A 187 -20.87 -15.23 -13.58
N ALA A 188 -20.23 -14.82 -14.68
CA ALA A 188 -20.00 -15.71 -15.83
C ALA A 188 -19.11 -16.93 -15.47
N ILE A 189 -18.08 -16.71 -14.64
CA ILE A 189 -17.22 -17.79 -14.12
C ILE A 189 -18.01 -18.71 -13.17
N TYR A 190 -18.79 -18.13 -12.25
CA TYR A 190 -19.61 -18.87 -11.29
C TYR A 190 -20.68 -19.72 -11.99
N ASP A 191 -21.44 -19.12 -12.91
CA ASP A 191 -22.45 -19.79 -13.73
C ASP A 191 -21.85 -20.93 -14.55
N TYR A 192 -20.67 -20.72 -15.14
CA TYR A 192 -19.95 -21.77 -15.85
C TYR A 192 -19.63 -22.94 -14.94
N ILE A 193 -19.01 -22.70 -13.77
CA ILE A 193 -18.63 -23.77 -12.84
C ILE A 193 -19.88 -24.53 -12.35
N CYS A 194 -20.91 -23.80 -11.90
CA CYS A 194 -22.15 -24.41 -11.37
C CYS A 194 -22.91 -25.24 -12.43
N SER A 195 -22.72 -24.93 -13.72
CA SER A 195 -23.38 -25.63 -14.84
C SER A 195 -22.54 -26.74 -15.49
N ASN A 196 -21.22 -26.73 -15.30
CA ASN A 196 -20.30 -27.61 -16.04
C ASN A 196 -19.46 -28.54 -15.14
N VAL A 197 -19.50 -28.38 -13.81
CA VAL A 197 -18.79 -29.26 -12.86
C VAL A 197 -19.80 -30.02 -12.01
N THR A 198 -19.62 -31.34 -11.90
CA THR A 198 -20.45 -32.23 -11.07
C THR A 198 -19.69 -32.65 -9.80
N TYR A 199 -20.40 -32.83 -8.69
CA TYR A 199 -19.76 -33.23 -7.43
C TYR A 199 -19.33 -34.71 -7.48
N ASP A 200 -18.07 -34.98 -7.15
CA ASP A 200 -17.45 -36.31 -7.18
C ASP A 200 -17.83 -37.12 -5.93
N HIS A 201 -19.08 -37.59 -5.90
CA HIS A 201 -19.59 -38.48 -4.86
C HIS A 201 -18.93 -39.86 -4.88
N ASP A 202 -18.58 -40.37 -6.07
CA ASP A 202 -18.04 -41.72 -6.26
C ASP A 202 -16.67 -41.88 -5.58
N ASN A 203 -15.79 -40.88 -5.74
CA ASN A 203 -14.46 -40.91 -5.14
C ASN A 203 -14.36 -40.15 -3.80
N LEU A 204 -15.46 -39.63 -3.26
CA LEU A 204 -15.48 -38.81 -2.03
C LEU A 204 -14.74 -39.47 -0.86
N ASN A 205 -15.00 -40.77 -0.64
CA ASN A 205 -14.39 -41.56 0.42
C ASN A 205 -13.08 -42.28 0.02
N ASP A 206 -12.67 -42.20 -1.26
CA ASP A 206 -11.42 -42.80 -1.72
C ASP A 206 -10.23 -41.94 -1.28
N LYS A 207 -9.50 -42.39 -0.26
CA LYS A 207 -8.30 -41.71 0.25
C LYS A 207 -7.08 -41.82 -0.66
N SER A 208 -7.13 -42.63 -1.73
CA SER A 208 -6.05 -42.79 -2.71
C SER A 208 -6.22 -41.88 -3.94
N TYR A 209 -7.45 -41.53 -4.31
CA TYR A 209 -7.72 -40.60 -5.41
C TYR A 209 -7.65 -39.14 -4.93
N SER A 210 -6.46 -38.53 -4.96
CA SER A 210 -6.24 -37.14 -4.55
C SER A 210 -6.63 -36.10 -5.62
N LEU A 211 -6.77 -36.50 -6.89
CA LEU A 211 -6.98 -35.55 -7.99
C LEU A 211 -8.30 -34.77 -7.87
N LYS A 212 -9.35 -35.33 -7.24
CA LYS A 212 -10.66 -34.68 -6.99
C LYS A 212 -10.60 -33.32 -6.28
N TYR A 213 -9.51 -33.02 -5.59
CA TYR A 213 -9.30 -31.77 -4.86
C TYR A 213 -8.71 -30.64 -5.74
N THR A 214 -8.48 -30.88 -7.03
CA THR A 214 -7.77 -29.96 -7.95
C THR A 214 -8.67 -29.22 -8.92
N ALA A 215 -8.21 -28.06 -9.39
CA ALA A 215 -8.79 -27.38 -10.54
C ALA A 215 -8.72 -28.20 -11.84
N TYR A 216 -7.74 -29.12 -11.99
CA TYR A 216 -7.70 -30.06 -13.11
C TYR A 216 -8.95 -30.96 -13.14
N ALA A 217 -9.30 -31.55 -12.00
CA ALA A 217 -10.49 -32.41 -11.92
C ALA A 217 -11.77 -31.62 -12.22
N ALA A 218 -11.92 -30.42 -11.63
CA ALA A 218 -13.06 -29.55 -11.88
C ALA A 218 -13.16 -29.11 -13.35
N LEU A 219 -12.06 -28.62 -13.95
CA LEU A 219 -12.08 -28.02 -15.29
C LEU A 219 -12.02 -29.05 -16.41
N ILE A 220 -11.27 -30.14 -16.26
CA ILE A 220 -10.95 -31.06 -17.36
C ILE A 220 -11.72 -32.38 -17.21
N ASN A 221 -11.77 -32.96 -16.00
CA ASN A 221 -12.60 -34.15 -15.76
C ASN A 221 -14.09 -33.81 -15.60
N LYS A 222 -14.42 -32.53 -15.36
CA LYS A 222 -15.77 -32.02 -15.03
C LYS A 222 -16.35 -32.63 -13.73
N THR A 223 -15.52 -33.24 -12.90
CA THR A 223 -15.90 -33.84 -11.61
C THR A 223 -14.91 -33.45 -10.52
N ALA A 224 -15.38 -32.94 -9.38
CA ALA A 224 -14.52 -32.55 -8.26
C ALA A 224 -15.28 -32.56 -6.92
N VAL A 225 -14.55 -32.43 -5.81
CA VAL A 225 -15.13 -32.02 -4.52
C VAL A 225 -14.89 -30.53 -4.27
N CYS A 226 -15.46 -29.97 -3.21
CA CYS A 226 -15.49 -28.54 -2.90
C CYS A 226 -14.17 -27.78 -3.15
N GLN A 227 -13.03 -28.33 -2.71
CA GLN A 227 -11.74 -27.68 -2.95
C GLN A 227 -11.39 -27.55 -4.44
N GLY A 228 -11.75 -28.51 -5.29
CA GLY A 228 -11.52 -28.42 -6.74
C GLY A 228 -12.37 -27.33 -7.40
N TYR A 229 -13.62 -27.14 -6.95
CA TYR A 229 -14.47 -26.01 -7.33
C TYR A 229 -13.83 -24.68 -6.90
N ALA A 230 -13.43 -24.57 -5.64
CA ALA A 230 -12.88 -23.34 -5.09
C ALA A 230 -11.51 -22.97 -5.71
N SER A 231 -10.66 -23.96 -5.99
CA SER A 231 -9.40 -23.79 -6.73
C SER A 231 -9.63 -23.33 -8.17
N LEU A 232 -10.64 -23.89 -8.87
CA LEU A 232 -10.97 -23.48 -10.23
C LEU A 232 -11.53 -22.06 -10.28
N PHE A 233 -12.43 -21.70 -9.36
CA PHE A 233 -12.96 -20.34 -9.26
C PHE A 233 -11.84 -19.33 -8.96
N TYR A 234 -10.97 -19.60 -7.97
CA TYR A 234 -9.79 -18.78 -7.67
C TYR A 234 -8.94 -18.53 -8.92
N ARG A 235 -8.70 -19.61 -9.69
CA ARG A 235 -7.87 -19.54 -10.89
C ARG A 235 -8.50 -18.68 -11.99
N LEU A 236 -9.75 -18.93 -12.33
CA LEU A 236 -10.46 -18.19 -13.37
C LEU A 236 -10.68 -16.72 -12.97
N ALA A 237 -10.97 -16.43 -11.71
CA ALA A 237 -11.21 -15.07 -11.24
C ALA A 237 -9.94 -14.22 -11.25
N LEU A 238 -8.81 -14.73 -10.73
CA LEU A 238 -7.53 -14.00 -10.76
C LEU A 238 -6.98 -13.83 -12.18
N ASP A 239 -7.07 -14.86 -13.02
CA ASP A 239 -6.63 -14.76 -14.42
C ASP A 239 -7.58 -13.86 -15.26
N ALA A 240 -8.79 -13.55 -14.76
CA ALA A 240 -9.70 -12.50 -15.26
C ALA A 240 -9.50 -11.11 -14.61
N GLY A 241 -8.52 -10.97 -13.71
CA GLY A 241 -8.18 -9.74 -13.00
C GLY A 241 -9.09 -9.39 -11.82
N VAL A 242 -9.85 -10.35 -11.26
CA VAL A 242 -10.71 -10.16 -10.09
C VAL A 242 -10.11 -10.83 -8.85
N ASP A 243 -9.69 -10.01 -7.90
CA ASP A 243 -9.02 -10.47 -6.69
C ASP A 243 -9.88 -11.43 -5.85
N THR A 244 -9.34 -12.60 -5.54
CA THR A 244 -10.08 -13.75 -4.99
C THR A 244 -9.18 -14.56 -4.05
N ARG A 245 -9.77 -15.14 -3.01
CA ARG A 245 -9.11 -16.09 -2.08
C ARG A 245 -9.85 -17.42 -2.02
N VAL A 246 -9.16 -18.50 -1.66
CA VAL A 246 -9.77 -19.78 -1.25
C VAL A 246 -9.81 -19.84 0.26
N ILE A 247 -11.00 -20.05 0.80
CA ILE A 247 -11.28 -20.17 2.23
C ILE A 247 -11.60 -21.64 2.54
N SER A 248 -11.13 -22.13 3.68
CA SER A 248 -11.57 -23.40 4.25
C SER A 248 -12.25 -23.20 5.60
N GLY A 249 -12.97 -24.22 6.03
CA GLY A 249 -13.69 -24.23 7.29
C GLY A 249 -14.64 -25.42 7.39
N GLU A 250 -15.70 -25.25 8.16
CA GLU A 250 -16.73 -26.25 8.42
C GLU A 250 -18.08 -25.78 7.86
N ALA A 251 -18.71 -26.60 7.02
CA ALA A 251 -20.07 -26.42 6.53
C ALA A 251 -20.72 -27.80 6.38
N GLY A 252 -21.31 -28.33 7.47
CA GLY A 252 -21.79 -29.72 7.54
C GLY A 252 -20.69 -30.80 7.49
N GLY A 253 -19.44 -30.37 7.53
CA GLY A 253 -18.20 -31.15 7.38
C GLY A 253 -17.07 -30.23 6.89
N PRO A 254 -15.82 -30.72 6.80
CA PRO A 254 -14.71 -29.96 6.25
C PRO A 254 -14.98 -29.51 4.81
N HIS A 255 -14.95 -28.20 4.58
CA HIS A 255 -15.41 -27.58 3.34
C HIS A 255 -14.48 -26.46 2.86
N ALA A 256 -14.59 -26.11 1.58
CA ALA A 256 -13.80 -25.07 0.94
C ALA A 256 -14.63 -24.28 -0.07
N TRP A 257 -14.49 -22.96 -0.03
CA TRP A 257 -15.24 -22.00 -0.85
C TRP A 257 -14.36 -20.77 -1.17
N ASN A 258 -14.92 -19.69 -1.72
CA ASN A 258 -14.16 -18.49 -2.04
C ASN A 258 -14.69 -17.24 -1.36
N ILE A 259 -13.80 -16.25 -1.22
CA ILE A 259 -14.20 -14.84 -1.16
C ILE A 259 -13.67 -14.11 -2.38
N VAL A 260 -14.46 -13.18 -2.91
CA VAL A 260 -14.11 -12.40 -4.11
C VAL A 260 -14.32 -10.92 -3.88
N LYS A 261 -13.43 -10.10 -4.46
CA LYS A 261 -13.42 -8.65 -4.31
C LYS A 261 -14.28 -7.98 -5.37
N LEU A 262 -15.30 -7.24 -4.94
CA LEU A 262 -16.08 -6.32 -5.78
C LEU A 262 -16.07 -4.93 -5.12
N ASN A 263 -15.80 -3.88 -5.90
CA ASN A 263 -15.79 -2.49 -5.42
C ASN A 263 -14.94 -2.25 -4.16
N GLY A 264 -13.80 -2.95 -4.05
CA GLY A 264 -12.87 -2.84 -2.92
C GLY A 264 -13.24 -3.64 -1.66
N LYS A 265 -14.31 -4.45 -1.71
CA LYS A 265 -14.84 -5.24 -0.57
C LYS A 265 -15.04 -6.69 -0.94
N TYR A 266 -14.92 -7.59 0.03
CA TYR A 266 -15.04 -9.03 -0.21
C TYR A 266 -16.42 -9.58 0.10
N TYR A 267 -16.84 -10.57 -0.68
CA TYR A 267 -18.11 -11.28 -0.56
C TYR A 267 -17.84 -12.79 -0.61
N ASN A 268 -18.54 -13.57 0.20
CA ASN A 268 -18.47 -15.03 0.17
C ASN A 268 -19.17 -15.54 -1.10
N LEU A 269 -18.62 -16.59 -1.70
CA LEU A 269 -19.37 -17.42 -2.63
C LEU A 269 -18.97 -18.90 -2.52
N ASP A 270 -19.94 -19.79 -2.78
CA ASP A 270 -19.67 -21.21 -2.95
C ASP A 270 -20.35 -21.76 -4.22
N SER A 271 -19.55 -22.04 -5.23
CA SER A 271 -20.00 -22.66 -6.48
C SER A 271 -20.26 -24.17 -6.35
N THR A 272 -19.84 -24.78 -5.25
CA THR A 272 -20.09 -26.19 -4.95
C THR A 272 -21.54 -26.40 -4.52
N TRP A 273 -22.04 -25.59 -3.58
CA TRP A 273 -23.39 -25.77 -3.04
C TRP A 273 -24.48 -25.27 -4.00
N ASP A 274 -24.21 -24.26 -4.84
CA ASP A 274 -25.11 -23.82 -5.92
C ASP A 274 -24.96 -24.64 -7.23
N ALA A 275 -24.02 -25.60 -7.31
CA ALA A 275 -23.88 -26.47 -8.48
C ALA A 275 -25.20 -27.21 -8.81
N GLY A 276 -25.62 -27.14 -10.08
CA GLY A 276 -26.87 -27.74 -10.54
C GLY A 276 -28.16 -27.10 -10.00
N ARG A 277 -28.10 -25.98 -9.23
CA ARG A 277 -29.29 -25.27 -8.77
C ARG A 277 -29.79 -24.24 -9.79
N SER A 278 -31.07 -23.90 -9.72
CA SER A 278 -31.69 -22.82 -10.49
C SER A 278 -31.73 -21.47 -9.77
N THR A 279 -31.17 -21.38 -8.55
CA THR A 279 -31.20 -20.19 -7.69
C THR A 279 -29.85 -19.98 -7.00
N TYR A 280 -29.44 -18.73 -6.90
CA TYR A 280 -28.21 -18.29 -6.25
C TYR A 280 -28.37 -18.22 -4.72
N ALA A 281 -28.26 -19.36 -4.03
CA ALA A 281 -28.32 -19.38 -2.56
C ALA A 281 -27.00 -18.91 -1.94
N TYR A 282 -25.87 -19.17 -2.60
CA TYR A 282 -24.51 -18.97 -2.07
C TYR A 282 -23.64 -18.06 -2.94
N PHE A 283 -24.25 -17.21 -3.76
CA PHE A 283 -23.53 -16.23 -4.58
C PHE A 283 -23.45 -14.85 -3.90
N LEU A 284 -22.23 -14.33 -3.75
CA LEU A 284 -21.90 -12.97 -3.31
C LEU A 284 -22.57 -12.51 -2.01
N LYS A 285 -22.46 -13.33 -0.96
CA LYS A 285 -23.03 -13.05 0.36
C LYS A 285 -22.09 -12.24 1.26
N ASN A 286 -22.66 -11.48 2.18
CA ASN A 286 -21.93 -11.00 3.37
C ASN A 286 -21.64 -12.19 4.32
N THR A 287 -21.19 -11.90 5.54
CA THR A 287 -21.00 -12.93 6.58
C THR A 287 -22.31 -13.40 7.22
N ASN A 288 -23.34 -12.54 7.30
CA ASN A 288 -24.59 -12.86 8.02
C ASN A 288 -25.57 -13.71 7.20
N ASP A 289 -25.56 -13.56 5.87
CA ASP A 289 -26.38 -14.32 4.92
C ASP A 289 -25.61 -15.56 4.37
N PHE A 290 -24.60 -16.00 5.12
CA PHE A 290 -23.67 -17.11 4.81
C PHE A 290 -23.29 -17.83 6.13
N ASP A 291 -24.27 -17.95 7.03
CA ASP A 291 -24.13 -18.35 8.44
C ASP A 291 -23.97 -19.87 8.65
N ASP A 292 -24.24 -20.66 7.61
CA ASP A 292 -24.00 -22.11 7.55
C ASP A 292 -22.54 -22.49 7.22
N HIS A 293 -21.67 -21.51 7.01
CA HIS A 293 -20.24 -21.67 6.73
C HIS A 293 -19.35 -21.02 7.82
N VAL A 294 -18.65 -21.83 8.61
CA VAL A 294 -17.74 -21.35 9.66
C VAL A 294 -16.29 -21.46 9.18
N ARG A 295 -15.58 -20.33 9.07
CA ARG A 295 -14.17 -20.28 8.62
C ARG A 295 -13.22 -21.01 9.57
N ASP A 296 -12.14 -21.59 9.04
CA ASP A 296 -11.00 -22.01 9.86
C ASP A 296 -10.31 -20.80 10.53
N ASN A 297 -9.63 -21.04 11.67
CA ASN A 297 -8.94 -20.01 12.45
C ASN A 297 -7.97 -19.14 11.63
N ASP A 298 -7.31 -19.73 10.61
CA ASP A 298 -6.43 -19.04 9.65
C ASP A 298 -7.11 -17.82 8.97
N TYR A 299 -8.43 -17.87 8.80
CA TYR A 299 -9.24 -16.87 8.10
C TYR A 299 -10.14 -16.04 9.04
N GLN A 300 -9.92 -16.18 10.36
CA GLN A 300 -10.57 -15.40 11.42
C GLN A 300 -9.61 -14.42 12.13
N SER A 301 -8.32 -14.40 11.76
CA SER A 301 -7.35 -13.48 12.38
C SER A 301 -7.65 -12.01 12.02
N ASN A 302 -7.29 -11.08 12.89
CA ASN A 302 -7.46 -9.66 12.63
C ASN A 302 -6.68 -9.21 11.39
N GLU A 303 -5.46 -9.74 11.16
CA GLU A 303 -4.67 -9.46 9.96
C GLU A 303 -5.41 -9.93 8.70
N PHE A 304 -6.03 -11.12 8.74
CA PHE A 304 -6.83 -11.60 7.61
C PHE A 304 -8.06 -10.73 7.36
N ILE A 305 -8.77 -10.32 8.41
CA ILE A 305 -9.98 -9.48 8.30
C ILE A 305 -9.64 -8.05 7.83
N GLU A 306 -8.50 -7.49 8.26
CA GLU A 306 -8.02 -6.18 7.80
C GLU A 306 -7.51 -6.24 6.34
N GLU A 307 -6.82 -7.31 5.92
CA GLU A 307 -6.31 -7.49 4.55
C GLU A 307 -7.45 -7.86 3.56
N TYR A 308 -8.47 -8.60 4.02
CA TYR A 308 -9.61 -9.10 3.24
C TYR A 308 -10.97 -8.69 3.85
N PRO A 309 -11.29 -7.38 3.94
CA PRO A 309 -12.47 -6.89 4.63
C PRO A 309 -13.76 -7.26 3.88
N MET A 310 -14.59 -8.06 4.55
CA MET A 310 -15.93 -8.41 4.10
C MET A 310 -16.85 -7.17 4.04
N TRP A 311 -17.88 -7.23 3.19
CA TRP A 311 -18.97 -6.25 3.23
C TRP A 311 -20.07 -6.67 4.22
N ASP A 312 -20.76 -5.68 4.79
CA ASP A 312 -21.80 -5.89 5.81
C ASP A 312 -23.15 -6.34 5.20
N GLU A 313 -23.36 -6.11 3.90
CA GLU A 313 -24.57 -6.46 3.15
C GLU A 313 -24.23 -7.42 2.00
N SER A 314 -25.10 -8.39 1.70
CA SER A 314 -24.95 -9.22 0.50
C SER A 314 -25.01 -8.38 -0.77
N TYR A 315 -24.26 -8.76 -1.80
CA TYR A 315 -24.19 -7.98 -3.03
C TYR A 315 -25.55 -7.92 -3.73
N THR A 316 -25.99 -6.71 -4.04
CA THR A 316 -27.09 -6.45 -4.96
C THR A 316 -26.55 -5.66 -6.14
N GLU A 317 -27.09 -5.92 -7.33
CA GLU A 317 -26.68 -5.20 -8.54
C GLU A 317 -26.97 -3.71 -8.38
N ILE A 318 -25.95 -2.88 -8.62
CA ILE A 318 -25.99 -1.47 -8.20
C ILE A 318 -26.92 -0.68 -9.12
N ASP A 319 -28.09 -0.31 -8.60
CA ASP A 319 -29.00 0.62 -9.26
C ASP A 319 -28.35 2.00 -9.41
N CYS A 320 -27.78 2.23 -10.59
CA CYS A 320 -27.12 3.48 -10.97
C CYS A 320 -28.07 4.69 -10.93
N ASN A 321 -29.39 4.48 -11.05
CA ASN A 321 -30.38 5.55 -10.96
C ASN A 321 -30.54 6.07 -9.51
N LYS A 322 -30.29 5.20 -8.52
CA LYS A 322 -30.41 5.52 -7.09
C LYS A 322 -29.10 6.01 -6.48
N TYR A 323 -27.97 5.41 -6.85
CA TYR A 323 -26.66 5.66 -6.22
C TYR A 323 -25.68 6.47 -7.08
N GLY A 324 -26.05 6.77 -8.33
CA GLY A 324 -25.20 7.48 -9.28
C GLY A 324 -24.22 6.55 -10.02
N HIS A 325 -23.63 7.10 -11.09
CA HIS A 325 -22.71 6.38 -11.96
C HIS A 325 -21.25 6.64 -11.55
N ASN A 326 -20.48 5.57 -11.39
CA ASN A 326 -19.04 5.62 -11.19
C ASN A 326 -18.32 5.35 -12.52
N TYR A 327 -18.13 6.38 -13.35
CA TYR A 327 -17.51 6.22 -14.68
C TYR A 327 -16.00 6.06 -14.63
N SER A 328 -15.46 5.19 -15.48
CA SER A 328 -14.03 5.05 -15.74
C SER A 328 -13.40 6.36 -16.25
N GLU A 329 -12.07 6.46 -16.18
CA GLU A 329 -11.35 7.47 -16.96
C GLU A 329 -11.67 7.31 -18.47
N PRO A 330 -11.88 8.40 -19.22
CA PRO A 330 -12.21 8.31 -20.64
C PRO A 330 -11.04 7.83 -21.51
N ILE A 331 -11.33 6.94 -22.44
CA ILE A 331 -10.41 6.44 -23.47
C ILE A 331 -10.68 7.19 -24.77
N TYR A 332 -9.62 7.64 -25.46
CA TYR A 332 -9.71 8.42 -26.71
C TYR A 332 -9.07 7.63 -27.87
N LYS A 333 -9.85 7.37 -28.92
CA LYS A 333 -9.41 6.64 -30.12
C LYS A 333 -9.50 7.55 -31.35
N TRP A 334 -8.34 7.91 -31.91
CA TRP A 334 -8.25 8.65 -33.17
C TRP A 334 -8.46 7.72 -34.37
N SER A 335 -9.12 8.20 -35.42
CA SER A 335 -9.14 7.56 -36.73
C SER A 335 -7.77 7.58 -37.40
N VAL A 336 -7.55 6.69 -38.37
CA VAL A 336 -6.28 6.53 -39.10
C VAL A 336 -5.87 7.81 -39.85
N ASP A 337 -6.86 8.56 -40.36
CA ASP A 337 -6.67 9.85 -41.03
C ASP A 337 -6.57 11.06 -40.06
N ASN A 338 -6.75 10.83 -38.76
CA ASN A 338 -6.82 11.83 -37.69
C ASN A 338 -8.00 12.82 -37.80
N MET A 339 -8.99 12.53 -38.64
CA MET A 339 -10.15 13.41 -38.84
C MET A 339 -11.24 13.24 -37.78
N THR A 340 -11.28 12.13 -37.03
CA THR A 340 -12.24 11.91 -35.94
C THR A 340 -11.58 11.36 -34.69
N VAL A 341 -12.22 11.61 -33.54
CA VAL A 341 -11.91 11.00 -32.25
C VAL A 341 -13.18 10.49 -31.62
N THR A 342 -13.19 9.22 -31.22
CA THR A 342 -14.19 8.66 -30.31
C THR A 342 -13.64 8.73 -28.90
N ALA A 343 -14.35 9.43 -28.01
CA ALA A 343 -14.16 9.36 -26.56
C ALA A 343 -15.22 8.43 -25.97
N GLN A 344 -14.81 7.52 -25.09
CA GLN A 344 -15.70 6.57 -24.44
C GLN A 344 -15.32 6.41 -22.97
N ARG A 345 -16.32 6.33 -22.09
CA ARG A 345 -16.17 5.91 -20.68
C ARG A 345 -17.32 5.01 -20.27
N VAL A 346 -17.06 4.06 -19.38
CA VAL A 346 -18.02 3.03 -18.99
C VAL A 346 -18.27 3.12 -17.49
N CYS A 347 -19.52 2.95 -17.05
CA CYS A 347 -19.85 2.97 -15.63
C CYS A 347 -19.38 1.67 -14.96
N ALA A 348 -18.46 1.76 -14.00
CA ALA A 348 -17.96 0.63 -13.21
C ALA A 348 -19.07 -0.14 -12.49
N ASN A 349 -20.18 0.54 -12.18
CA ASN A 349 -21.35 -0.03 -11.50
C ASN A 349 -22.29 -0.78 -12.46
N ASN A 350 -22.28 -0.48 -13.77
CA ASN A 350 -23.04 -1.18 -14.82
C ASN A 350 -22.45 -0.86 -16.20
N TYR A 351 -21.83 -1.83 -16.87
CA TYR A 351 -21.12 -1.58 -18.13
C TYR A 351 -22.04 -1.42 -19.36
N GLU A 352 -23.35 -1.66 -19.24
CA GLU A 352 -24.32 -1.25 -20.26
C GLU A 352 -24.52 0.28 -20.29
N HIS A 353 -24.20 0.97 -19.19
CA HIS A 353 -24.16 2.42 -19.12
C HIS A 353 -22.84 2.95 -19.66
N VAL A 354 -22.77 3.07 -20.99
CA VAL A 354 -21.67 3.67 -21.74
C VAL A 354 -22.00 5.13 -22.05
N GLU A 355 -21.07 6.04 -21.73
CA GLU A 355 -21.05 7.36 -22.35
C GLU A 355 -20.03 7.33 -23.50
N GLU A 356 -20.48 7.66 -24.70
CA GLU A 356 -19.65 7.76 -25.89
C GLU A 356 -19.96 9.04 -26.66
N GLU A 357 -18.92 9.71 -27.16
CA GLU A 357 -19.07 10.80 -28.14
C GLU A 357 -17.97 10.68 -29.20
N THR A 358 -18.37 10.66 -30.48
CA THR A 358 -17.44 10.77 -31.61
C THR A 358 -17.54 12.17 -32.21
N VAL A 359 -16.40 12.86 -32.32
CA VAL A 359 -16.30 14.21 -32.87
C VAL A 359 -15.30 14.31 -34.01
N THR A 360 -15.58 15.19 -34.97
CA THR A 360 -14.66 15.53 -36.06
C THR A 360 -13.64 16.55 -35.57
N ALA A 361 -12.36 16.29 -35.80
CA ALA A 361 -11.28 17.19 -35.44
C ALA A 361 -11.14 18.35 -36.43
N GLN A 362 -10.96 19.57 -35.92
CA GLN A 362 -10.59 20.73 -36.71
C GLN A 362 -9.12 20.63 -37.10
N LYS A 363 -8.84 20.60 -38.42
CA LYS A 363 -7.49 20.60 -38.98
C LYS A 363 -7.01 22.05 -39.18
N ILE A 364 -5.90 22.40 -38.55
CA ILE A 364 -5.19 23.68 -38.70
C ILE A 364 -3.83 23.38 -39.32
N VAL A 365 -3.49 24.08 -40.41
CA VAL A 365 -2.19 23.95 -41.09
C VAL A 365 -1.40 25.23 -40.90
N LYS A 366 -0.17 25.11 -40.37
CA LYS A 366 0.83 26.18 -40.37
C LYS A 366 1.91 25.79 -41.38
N ASP A 367 2.04 26.58 -42.45
CA ASP A 367 3.09 26.35 -43.44
C ASP A 367 4.51 26.57 -42.87
N PRO A 368 5.53 25.87 -43.39
CA PRO A 368 6.92 26.02 -42.95
C PRO A 368 7.46 27.43 -43.24
N THR A 369 8.33 27.93 -42.35
CA THR A 369 9.08 29.17 -42.58
C THR A 369 10.50 28.85 -43.07
N CYS A 370 11.38 29.85 -43.14
CA CYS A 370 12.81 29.62 -43.41
C CYS A 370 13.56 28.97 -42.23
N THR A 371 12.99 28.96 -41.03
CA THR A 371 13.61 28.49 -39.78
C THR A 371 12.77 27.47 -39.00
N GLU A 372 11.45 27.40 -39.22
CA GLU A 372 10.53 26.49 -38.53
C GLU A 372 9.87 25.50 -39.51
N ASN A 373 9.67 24.26 -39.07
CA ASN A 373 8.89 23.27 -39.81
C ASN A 373 7.40 23.65 -39.87
N GLY A 374 6.72 23.19 -40.90
CA GLY A 374 5.27 23.30 -41.07
C GLY A 374 4.56 22.18 -40.34
N ILE A 375 3.63 22.56 -39.47
CA ILE A 375 2.90 21.63 -38.59
C ILE A 375 1.42 21.60 -38.96
N ILE A 376 0.84 20.41 -38.86
CA ILE A 376 -0.61 20.19 -38.91
C ILE A 376 -1.07 19.87 -37.49
N THR A 377 -1.98 20.68 -36.98
CA THR A 377 -2.60 20.51 -35.66
C THR A 377 -4.06 20.11 -35.84
N TYR A 378 -4.44 18.97 -35.28
CA TYR A 378 -5.82 18.49 -35.19
C TYR A 378 -6.35 18.76 -33.79
N ILE A 379 -7.48 19.47 -33.68
CA ILE A 379 -8.13 19.82 -32.40
C ILE A 379 -9.53 19.23 -32.37
N ALA A 380 -9.80 18.32 -31.43
CA ALA A 380 -11.10 17.70 -31.21
C ALA A 380 -11.71 18.22 -29.91
N ASN A 381 -12.90 18.81 -29.99
CA ASN A 381 -13.65 19.32 -28.85
C ASN A 381 -14.94 18.52 -28.68
N PHE A 382 -15.19 18.03 -27.46
CA PHE A 382 -16.38 17.25 -27.10
C PHE A 382 -17.47 18.16 -26.55
N LYS A 383 -18.73 17.78 -26.75
CA LYS A 383 -19.90 18.46 -26.15
C LYS A 383 -20.21 17.92 -24.77
N ASN A 384 -19.91 16.64 -24.51
CA ASN A 384 -19.96 16.06 -23.18
C ASN A 384 -18.80 16.59 -22.34
N ASN A 385 -19.14 17.36 -21.30
CA ASN A 385 -18.16 17.96 -20.37
C ASN A 385 -17.30 16.93 -19.62
N ALA A 386 -17.66 15.64 -19.65
CA ALA A 386 -16.82 14.55 -19.13
C ALA A 386 -15.56 14.29 -19.98
N PHE A 387 -15.56 14.68 -21.25
CA PHE A 387 -14.46 14.41 -22.18
C PHE A 387 -13.60 15.65 -22.40
N LYS A 388 -12.30 15.51 -22.18
CA LYS A 388 -11.32 16.60 -22.31
C LYS A 388 -10.96 16.80 -23.79
N PRO A 389 -10.86 18.05 -24.29
CA PRO A 389 -10.39 18.33 -25.64
C PRO A 389 -9.07 17.63 -25.96
N GLN A 390 -8.97 17.07 -27.16
CA GLN A 390 -7.78 16.36 -27.63
C GLN A 390 -7.06 17.18 -28.70
N THR A 391 -5.73 17.21 -28.65
CA THR A 391 -4.88 17.88 -29.63
C THR A 391 -3.82 16.91 -30.15
N LYS A 392 -3.66 16.81 -31.46
CA LYS A 392 -2.63 15.98 -32.11
C LYS A 392 -1.85 16.80 -33.13
N ILE A 393 -0.54 16.83 -33.01
CA ILE A 393 0.36 17.56 -33.91
C ILE A 393 1.10 16.55 -34.80
N VAL A 394 1.15 16.84 -36.10
CA VAL A 394 1.89 16.07 -37.11
C VAL A 394 2.84 17.03 -37.84
N ASP A 395 4.13 16.71 -37.85
CA ASP A 395 5.14 17.43 -38.65
C ASP A 395 5.12 16.88 -40.08
N ASP A 396 4.77 17.73 -41.05
CA ASP A 396 4.51 17.34 -42.45
C ASP A 396 5.56 17.91 -43.40
N LYS A 397 6.21 19.04 -43.07
CA LYS A 397 7.11 19.76 -43.99
C LYS A 397 8.27 20.44 -43.28
N LYS A 398 9.50 20.14 -43.70
CA LYS A 398 10.72 20.76 -43.17
C LYS A 398 10.86 22.24 -43.54
N ALA A 399 11.51 23.01 -42.68
CA ALA A 399 11.86 24.42 -42.89
C ALA A 399 12.58 24.64 -44.24
N THR A 400 12.29 25.76 -44.90
CA THR A 400 12.70 26.03 -46.29
C THR A 400 14.10 26.64 -46.46
N GLY A 401 14.74 27.07 -45.37
CA GLY A 401 16.04 27.75 -45.38
C GLY A 401 15.99 29.22 -45.83
N HIS A 402 17.05 29.98 -45.56
CA HIS A 402 17.14 31.39 -45.97
C HIS A 402 17.50 31.52 -47.46
N LYS A 403 16.73 32.32 -48.20
CA LYS A 403 16.95 32.59 -49.64
C LYS A 403 17.48 34.01 -49.86
N VAL A 404 18.80 34.11 -50.04
CA VAL A 404 19.58 35.36 -50.07
C VAL A 404 19.30 36.22 -51.32
N VAL A 405 19.15 37.53 -51.12
CA VAL A 405 19.10 38.58 -52.15
C VAL A 405 20.16 39.64 -51.83
N VAL A 406 20.69 40.32 -52.84
CA VAL A 406 21.76 41.34 -52.73
C VAL A 406 21.18 42.74 -52.97
N ASP A 407 21.50 43.67 -52.06
CA ASP A 407 21.06 45.06 -52.07
C ASP A 407 22.18 45.97 -52.58
N GLN A 408 21.96 46.64 -53.71
CA GLN A 408 22.99 47.45 -54.39
C GLN A 408 23.28 48.77 -53.66
N GLY A 409 24.53 49.24 -53.75
CA GLY A 409 25.00 50.47 -53.09
C GLY A 409 24.68 51.78 -53.83
N LYS A 410 24.75 52.91 -53.11
CA LYS A 410 24.48 54.29 -53.60
C LYS A 410 25.68 55.21 -53.24
N LYS A 411 26.03 56.18 -54.09
CA LYS A 411 27.11 57.16 -53.80
C LYS A 411 26.57 58.42 -53.08
N ALA A 412 27.41 59.04 -52.26
CA ALA A 412 27.09 60.25 -51.47
C ALA A 412 27.15 61.56 -52.29
N THR A 413 26.50 62.61 -51.79
CA THR A 413 26.43 63.97 -52.38
C THR A 413 26.69 65.06 -51.33
N CYS A 414 26.41 66.33 -51.64
CA CYS A 414 26.59 67.45 -50.71
C CYS A 414 25.47 67.63 -49.67
N THR A 415 24.36 66.87 -49.79
CA THR A 415 23.24 66.86 -48.82
C THR A 415 22.73 65.45 -48.49
N GLU A 416 23.11 64.41 -49.25
CA GLU A 416 22.69 63.03 -49.00
C GLU A 416 23.88 62.09 -48.83
N ASP A 417 23.78 61.20 -47.84
CA ASP A 417 24.75 60.14 -47.63
C ASP A 417 24.59 59.01 -48.66
N GLY A 418 25.68 58.28 -48.92
CA GLY A 418 25.71 57.05 -49.73
C GLY A 418 25.49 55.78 -48.90
N LEU A 419 25.45 54.62 -49.57
CA LEU A 419 25.26 53.29 -48.97
C LEU A 419 26.18 52.24 -49.62
N THR A 420 26.74 51.33 -48.82
CA THR A 420 27.49 50.15 -49.31
C THR A 420 26.57 48.99 -49.74
N GLU A 421 27.11 47.95 -50.40
CA GLU A 421 26.32 46.77 -50.81
C GLU A 421 25.95 45.86 -49.62
N GLY A 422 24.65 45.54 -49.51
CA GLY A 422 24.07 44.69 -48.45
C GLY A 422 23.48 43.38 -48.98
N LYS A 423 22.93 42.56 -48.08
CA LYS A 423 22.21 41.30 -48.40
C LYS A 423 21.10 41.04 -47.38
N HIS A 424 19.94 40.57 -47.83
CA HIS A 424 18.84 40.16 -46.96
C HIS A 424 18.16 38.86 -47.43
N CYS A 425 17.39 38.22 -46.55
CA CYS A 425 16.56 37.07 -46.91
C CYS A 425 15.28 37.54 -47.60
N SER A 426 15.03 37.10 -48.83
CA SER A 426 13.82 37.44 -49.60
C SER A 426 12.51 37.12 -48.88
N VAL A 427 12.50 36.07 -48.05
CA VAL A 427 11.32 35.52 -47.37
C VAL A 427 11.05 36.22 -46.03
N CYS A 428 11.97 36.13 -45.06
CA CYS A 428 11.79 36.70 -43.71
C CYS A 428 12.29 38.14 -43.54
N LYS A 429 12.89 38.75 -44.57
CA LYS A 429 13.52 40.09 -44.56
C LYS A 429 14.69 40.28 -43.60
N GLU A 430 15.14 39.21 -42.94
CA GLU A 430 16.30 39.23 -42.07
C GLU A 430 17.58 39.67 -42.82
N VAL A 431 18.33 40.58 -42.20
CA VAL A 431 19.50 41.24 -42.81
C VAL A 431 20.73 40.36 -42.63
N ILE A 432 21.17 39.73 -43.71
CA ILE A 432 22.31 38.81 -43.76
C ILE A 432 23.64 39.58 -43.85
N LYS A 433 23.62 40.76 -44.47
CA LYS A 433 24.72 41.74 -44.47
C LYS A 433 24.14 43.15 -44.50
N LYS A 434 24.39 43.95 -43.48
CA LYS A 434 23.86 45.31 -43.36
C LYS A 434 24.55 46.27 -44.34
N GLN A 435 23.79 47.22 -44.91
CA GLN A 435 24.36 48.35 -45.65
C GLN A 435 24.89 49.40 -44.67
N GLU A 436 26.05 49.97 -44.97
CA GLU A 436 26.71 51.01 -44.17
C GLU A 436 26.63 52.37 -44.87
N VAL A 437 26.53 53.44 -44.08
CA VAL A 437 26.29 54.81 -44.54
C VAL A 437 27.61 55.53 -44.85
N ILE A 438 27.66 56.24 -45.98
CA ILE A 438 28.83 57.01 -46.45
C ILE A 438 28.50 58.51 -46.33
N PRO A 439 29.10 59.29 -45.39
CA PRO A 439 28.67 60.66 -45.12
C PRO A 439 28.79 61.67 -46.28
N SER A 440 27.90 62.67 -46.26
CA SER A 440 27.81 63.82 -47.19
C SER A 440 28.83 64.97 -46.93
N THR A 441 28.95 65.92 -47.87
CA THR A 441 30.16 66.77 -48.02
C THR A 441 30.11 68.27 -47.62
N GLY A 442 28.98 68.88 -47.21
CA GLY A 442 28.95 70.19 -46.48
C GLY A 442 28.72 71.52 -47.24
N HIS A 443 28.66 72.67 -46.52
CA HIS A 443 28.12 74.00 -46.99
C HIS A 443 28.96 75.27 -46.59
N LYS A 444 28.67 76.49 -47.13
CA LYS A 444 29.51 77.75 -47.06
C LYS A 444 28.68 79.09 -47.15
N VAL A 445 28.90 80.19 -46.38
CA VAL A 445 27.85 81.14 -45.83
C VAL A 445 27.73 82.66 -46.33
N VAL A 446 26.56 83.35 -46.17
CA VAL A 446 26.07 84.75 -46.59
C VAL A 446 25.17 85.51 -45.51
N VAL A 447 24.11 86.37 -45.74
CA VAL A 447 23.34 87.28 -44.76
C VAL A 447 21.88 87.80 -45.17
N ASP A 448 20.85 87.99 -44.28
CA ASP A 448 19.39 88.39 -44.56
C ASP A 448 18.46 88.97 -43.36
N GLN A 449 17.48 89.94 -43.44
CA GLN A 449 16.85 90.76 -42.27
C GLN A 449 15.31 90.66 -41.81
N GLY A 450 14.88 91.19 -40.60
CA GLY A 450 13.70 90.72 -39.73
C GLY A 450 12.45 91.61 -39.24
N LYS A 451 11.78 91.29 -38.06
CA LYS A 451 10.32 91.43 -37.61
C LYS A 451 10.02 91.80 -36.07
N LYS A 452 8.76 91.77 -35.50
CA LYS A 452 8.27 92.15 -34.10
C LYS A 452 7.31 91.12 -33.34
N ALA A 453 6.86 91.38 -32.07
CA ALA A 453 6.68 90.42 -30.90
C ALA A 453 5.29 90.16 -30.18
N THR A 454 5.24 89.26 -29.16
CA THR A 454 4.09 88.75 -28.32
C THR A 454 4.39 88.44 -26.79
N CYS A 455 3.94 87.31 -26.18
CA CYS A 455 3.91 87.06 -24.72
C CYS A 455 5.03 86.18 -24.12
N THR A 456 5.61 85.26 -24.90
CA THR A 456 7.02 84.85 -24.73
C THR A 456 7.81 84.93 -26.01
N GLU A 457 7.11 85.08 -27.14
CA GLU A 457 7.80 85.23 -28.41
C GLU A 457 8.11 86.68 -28.61
N ASP A 458 9.38 86.92 -28.66
CA ASP A 458 10.00 88.13 -29.11
C ASP A 458 9.72 88.30 -30.66
N GLY A 459 10.24 89.29 -31.41
CA GLY A 459 10.14 89.38 -32.90
C GLY A 459 11.43 89.51 -33.75
N LEU A 460 11.52 88.95 -34.96
CA LEU A 460 12.81 88.57 -35.62
C LEU A 460 13.84 89.70 -36.03
N THR A 461 15.06 89.33 -36.43
CA THR A 461 16.22 90.21 -36.80
C THR A 461 17.02 89.62 -37.98
N GLU A 462 18.36 89.46 -37.94
CA GLU A 462 19.18 89.13 -39.13
C GLU A 462 19.79 87.70 -39.13
N GLY A 463 19.64 87.00 -40.27
CA GLY A 463 20.05 85.62 -40.62
C GLY A 463 21.12 85.57 -41.73
N LYS A 464 21.37 84.38 -42.32
CA LYS A 464 22.44 84.01 -43.28
C LYS A 464 22.12 82.75 -44.12
N HIS A 465 22.59 82.64 -45.37
CA HIS A 465 22.40 81.46 -46.25
C HIS A 465 23.67 80.97 -47.00
N CYS A 466 23.60 79.92 -47.81
CA CYS A 466 24.76 79.25 -48.42
C CYS A 466 25.09 79.79 -49.82
N SER A 467 26.36 80.08 -50.13
CA SER A 467 26.74 80.55 -51.46
C SER A 467 26.67 79.47 -52.55
N VAL A 468 26.90 78.20 -52.21
CA VAL A 468 27.03 77.07 -53.15
C VAL A 468 25.69 76.37 -53.43
N CYS A 469 25.02 75.84 -52.40
CA CYS A 469 23.74 75.11 -52.53
C CYS A 469 22.50 75.94 -52.14
N LYS A 470 22.67 77.19 -51.72
CA LYS A 470 21.62 78.12 -51.23
C LYS A 470 20.93 77.79 -49.90
N GLU A 471 21.29 76.69 -49.25
CA GLU A 471 20.80 76.30 -47.90
C GLU A 471 20.95 77.40 -46.83
N VAL A 472 19.96 77.59 -45.94
CA VAL A 472 19.97 78.69 -44.96
C VAL A 472 20.77 78.30 -43.70
N ILE A 473 21.85 79.02 -43.38
CA ILE A 473 22.80 78.69 -42.30
C ILE A 473 22.54 79.43 -40.98
N LYS A 474 22.08 80.68 -41.01
CA LYS A 474 21.62 81.39 -39.81
C LYS A 474 20.20 81.85 -40.04
N LYS A 475 19.32 81.58 -39.09
CA LYS A 475 17.98 82.16 -39.10
C LYS A 475 17.98 83.46 -38.30
N GLN A 476 17.02 84.32 -38.62
CA GLN A 476 16.77 85.61 -37.96
C GLN A 476 16.41 85.40 -36.46
N GLU A 477 16.73 86.35 -35.56
CA GLU A 477 16.61 86.22 -34.09
C GLU A 477 15.73 87.29 -33.42
N VAL A 478 15.31 87.18 -32.16
CA VAL A 478 13.97 87.65 -31.74
C VAL A 478 13.98 88.87 -30.72
N ILE A 479 13.04 89.85 -30.78
CA ILE A 479 12.79 91.10 -29.98
C ILE A 479 11.68 91.00 -28.85
N PRO A 480 11.97 91.11 -27.52
CA PRO A 480 11.06 91.37 -26.35
C PRO A 480 9.57 90.89 -26.21
N ALA A 481 9.24 90.05 -25.20
CA ALA A 481 7.88 89.55 -24.88
C ALA A 481 7.36 89.69 -23.42
N THR A 482 6.04 89.56 -23.20
CA THR A 482 5.32 90.10 -21.99
C THR A 482 5.28 89.28 -20.68
N GLY A 483 5.73 88.02 -20.60
CA GLY A 483 6.05 87.34 -19.32
C GLY A 483 5.07 86.27 -18.77
N HIS A 484 5.45 85.62 -17.65
CA HIS A 484 4.85 84.38 -17.12
C HIS A 484 4.17 84.49 -15.75
N LYS A 485 3.15 83.65 -15.49
CA LYS A 485 2.45 83.50 -14.20
C LYS A 485 2.61 82.07 -13.64
N VAL A 486 3.32 81.92 -12.53
CA VAL A 486 3.79 80.64 -11.96
C VAL A 486 2.72 79.80 -11.24
N VAL A 487 2.84 78.47 -11.32
CA VAL A 487 2.13 77.43 -10.53
C VAL A 487 3.15 76.35 -10.15
N VAL A 488 3.06 75.79 -8.94
CA VAL A 488 4.02 74.80 -8.41
C VAL A 488 3.48 73.36 -8.55
N ASP A 489 4.31 72.47 -9.09
CA ASP A 489 4.05 71.04 -9.24
C ASP A 489 4.76 70.28 -8.12
N GLN A 490 4.00 69.59 -7.26
CA GLN A 490 4.52 68.94 -6.05
C GLN A 490 5.56 67.84 -6.36
N ALA A 491 6.55 67.69 -5.46
CA ALA A 491 7.54 66.62 -5.54
C ALA A 491 6.91 65.24 -5.28
N LYS A 492 7.52 64.20 -5.85
CA LYS A 492 7.14 62.79 -5.65
C LYS A 492 8.42 62.00 -5.38
N GLU A 493 8.52 61.36 -4.22
CA GLU A 493 9.71 60.58 -3.86
C GLU A 493 9.92 59.36 -4.77
N ALA A 494 11.18 58.96 -4.95
CA ALA A 494 11.54 57.77 -5.73
C ALA A 494 11.34 56.50 -4.90
N THR A 495 10.98 55.40 -5.56
CA THR A 495 10.93 54.07 -4.93
C THR A 495 12.01 53.16 -5.53
N CYS A 496 12.07 51.89 -5.10
CA CYS A 496 13.03 50.92 -5.63
C CYS A 496 12.78 50.56 -7.11
N THR A 497 11.55 50.75 -7.60
CA THR A 497 11.13 50.40 -8.98
C THR A 497 10.70 51.61 -9.81
N ASN A 498 10.14 52.64 -9.19
CA ASN A 498 9.63 53.82 -9.88
C ASN A 498 10.53 55.03 -9.62
N THR A 499 10.81 55.79 -10.68
CA THR A 499 11.50 57.08 -10.58
C THR A 499 10.67 58.09 -9.78
N GLY A 500 11.37 58.92 -9.02
CA GLY A 500 10.80 60.09 -8.35
C GLY A 500 10.83 61.32 -9.26
N LEU A 501 10.17 62.38 -8.82
CA LEU A 501 10.14 63.68 -9.46
C LEU A 501 10.46 64.76 -8.42
N THR A 502 11.42 65.64 -8.72
CA THR A 502 11.59 66.86 -7.92
C THR A 502 10.42 67.83 -8.13
N GLU A 503 10.24 68.78 -7.21
CA GLU A 503 9.24 69.85 -7.34
C GLU A 503 9.46 70.66 -8.63
N GLY A 504 8.40 70.85 -9.41
CA GLY A 504 8.38 71.61 -10.65
C GLY A 504 7.63 72.93 -10.53
N ILE A 505 7.72 73.76 -11.56
CA ILE A 505 6.95 75.00 -11.69
C ILE A 505 6.59 75.16 -13.17
N HIS A 506 5.34 75.51 -13.49
CA HIS A 506 4.90 75.85 -14.86
C HIS A 506 4.11 77.16 -14.91
N CYS A 507 3.88 77.68 -16.12
CA CYS A 507 3.13 78.91 -16.35
C CYS A 507 1.64 78.62 -16.62
N SER A 508 0.72 79.17 -15.83
CA SER A 508 -0.72 78.96 -15.99
C SER A 508 -1.34 79.64 -17.24
N ILE A 509 -0.58 80.44 -17.98
CA ILE A 509 -1.07 81.23 -19.14
C ILE A 509 -0.70 80.58 -20.48
N CYS A 510 0.44 79.90 -20.55
CA CYS A 510 0.95 79.29 -21.79
C CYS A 510 1.53 77.88 -21.59
N ASN A 511 1.35 77.29 -20.41
CA ASN A 511 1.86 75.96 -20.00
C ASN A 511 3.38 75.78 -20.12
N LYS A 512 4.16 76.86 -20.33
CA LYS A 512 5.62 76.79 -20.37
C LYS A 512 6.15 76.35 -19.00
N ILE A 513 6.92 75.28 -18.99
CA ILE A 513 7.57 74.76 -17.78
C ILE A 513 8.72 75.72 -17.39
N ILE A 514 8.65 76.26 -16.18
CA ILE A 514 9.54 77.29 -15.61
C ILE A 514 10.66 76.63 -14.79
N LYS A 515 10.34 75.59 -14.02
CA LYS A 515 11.27 74.67 -13.36
C LYS A 515 10.83 73.25 -13.73
N LYS A 516 11.62 72.58 -14.58
CA LYS A 516 11.29 71.21 -15.00
C LYS A 516 11.47 70.26 -13.83
N GLN A 517 10.49 69.39 -13.58
CA GLN A 517 10.66 68.29 -12.64
C GLN A 517 11.85 67.42 -13.11
N GLY A 518 12.85 67.30 -12.25
CA GLY A 518 13.98 66.41 -12.45
C GLY A 518 13.54 64.98 -12.14
N ILE A 519 13.87 64.05 -13.04
CA ILE A 519 13.70 62.63 -12.76
C ILE A 519 14.74 62.26 -11.70
N ILE A 520 14.28 61.92 -10.51
CA ILE A 520 15.09 61.22 -9.52
C ILE A 520 15.13 59.77 -9.97
N PRO A 521 16.30 59.18 -10.31
CA PRO A 521 16.39 57.77 -10.65
C PRO A 521 15.69 56.92 -9.58
N ALA A 522 15.06 55.82 -9.99
CA ALA A 522 14.59 54.83 -9.02
C ALA A 522 15.77 54.45 -8.13
N LEU A 523 15.55 54.29 -6.83
CA LEU A 523 16.62 54.13 -5.82
C LEU A 523 17.47 52.87 -6.02
N GLY A 524 17.13 52.04 -7.01
CA GLY A 524 17.58 50.68 -7.14
C GLY A 524 17.07 49.82 -6.01
N HIS A 525 17.39 48.54 -6.09
CA HIS A 525 17.27 47.63 -4.98
C HIS A 525 18.65 47.41 -4.36
N ASP A 526 18.67 47.08 -3.07
CA ASP A 526 19.89 46.90 -2.29
C ASP A 526 19.70 45.62 -1.48
N PHE A 527 20.17 44.51 -2.03
CA PHE A 527 19.87 43.18 -1.55
C PHE A 527 20.89 42.69 -0.53
N LYS A 528 20.36 42.14 0.55
CA LYS A 528 21.14 41.38 1.52
C LYS A 528 20.35 40.10 1.81
N ASP A 529 21.04 38.96 1.76
CA ASP A 529 20.47 37.64 2.06
C ASP A 529 19.20 37.35 1.21
N GLY A 530 19.24 37.74 -0.08
CA GLY A 530 18.14 37.56 -1.05
C GLY A 530 16.95 38.51 -0.90
N VAL A 531 16.94 39.43 0.08
CA VAL A 531 15.83 40.37 0.34
C VAL A 531 16.29 41.81 0.17
N CYS A 532 15.50 42.64 -0.50
CA CYS A 532 15.81 44.07 -0.64
C CYS A 532 15.66 44.77 0.71
N THR A 533 16.74 45.31 1.24
CA THR A 533 16.77 46.06 2.52
C THR A 533 15.88 47.31 2.53
N ARG A 534 15.42 47.76 1.35
CA ARG A 534 14.63 48.99 1.17
C ARG A 534 13.14 48.76 0.91
N CYS A 535 12.77 47.68 0.23
CA CYS A 535 11.37 47.38 -0.10
C CYS A 535 10.88 46.01 0.40
N HIS A 536 11.74 45.21 1.03
CA HIS A 536 11.45 43.87 1.55
C HIS A 536 10.98 42.84 0.51
N ASN A 537 11.01 43.18 -0.79
CA ASN A 537 10.79 42.21 -1.86
C ASN A 537 11.97 41.24 -1.94
N GLN A 538 11.68 39.95 -2.05
CA GLN A 538 12.66 38.92 -2.33
C GLN A 538 13.13 39.04 -3.78
N LEU A 539 14.44 38.94 -4.00
CA LEU A 539 14.99 38.93 -5.35
C LEU A 539 14.59 37.62 -6.04
N LYS A 540 14.08 37.74 -7.26
CA LYS A 540 13.83 36.60 -8.12
C LYS A 540 15.14 36.06 -8.67
N GLY A 541 15.08 34.83 -9.15
CA GLY A 541 16.23 34.10 -9.65
C GLY A 541 15.79 32.92 -10.49
N GLN A 542 16.76 32.15 -10.94
CA GLN A 542 16.53 30.96 -11.76
C GLN A 542 17.33 29.78 -11.21
N TRP A 543 16.67 28.63 -11.20
CA TRP A 543 17.34 27.35 -11.02
C TRP A 543 18.33 27.11 -12.16
N LYS A 544 19.57 26.81 -11.80
CA LYS A 544 20.67 26.45 -12.71
C LYS A 544 21.12 25.03 -12.37
N GLN A 545 21.52 24.28 -13.39
CA GLN A 545 22.02 22.92 -13.25
C GLN A 545 23.50 22.89 -13.61
N SER A 546 24.28 22.09 -12.88
CA SER A 546 25.71 21.88 -13.14
C SER A 546 26.04 20.42 -12.85
N GLY A 547 26.13 19.61 -13.91
CA GLY A 547 26.09 18.16 -13.80
C GLY A 547 24.77 17.67 -13.18
N ASN A 548 24.87 16.81 -12.17
CA ASN A 548 23.71 16.29 -11.45
C ASN A 548 23.29 17.16 -10.25
N LYS A 549 23.90 18.34 -10.05
CA LYS A 549 23.58 19.27 -8.95
C LYS A 549 22.81 20.48 -9.45
N TRP A 550 21.89 20.95 -8.60
CA TRP A 550 21.12 22.18 -8.81
C TRP A 550 21.59 23.28 -7.87
N TRP A 551 21.54 24.52 -8.32
CA TRP A 551 21.77 25.72 -7.52
C TRP A 551 20.80 26.83 -7.98
N TYR A 552 20.62 27.87 -7.17
CA TYR A 552 19.70 28.97 -7.48
C TYR A 552 20.50 30.25 -7.71
N GLN A 553 20.42 30.81 -8.91
CA GLN A 553 21.08 32.07 -9.23
C GLN A 553 20.10 33.23 -9.13
N TYR A 554 20.42 34.19 -8.28
CA TYR A 554 19.73 35.46 -8.11
C TYR A 554 19.93 36.36 -9.35
N GLU A 555 18.96 37.23 -9.66
CA GLU A 555 19.01 38.16 -10.82
C GLU A 555 20.25 39.08 -10.84
N ASP A 556 20.85 39.37 -9.69
CA ASP A 556 22.10 40.14 -9.54
C ASP A 556 23.38 39.29 -9.74
N GLY A 557 23.22 37.99 -10.01
CA GLY A 557 24.30 37.01 -10.20
C GLY A 557 24.76 36.30 -8.92
N THR A 558 24.28 36.71 -7.74
CA THR A 558 24.60 36.04 -6.46
C THR A 558 23.86 34.70 -6.32
N TYR A 559 24.09 33.97 -5.22
CA TYR A 559 23.44 32.69 -4.94
C TYR A 559 23.51 32.36 -3.43
N PRO A 560 22.54 31.62 -2.88
CA PRO A 560 22.50 31.23 -1.48
C PRO A 560 23.55 30.16 -1.15
N LYS A 561 24.09 30.15 0.07
CA LYS A 561 25.08 29.16 0.54
C LYS A 561 25.07 29.00 2.06
N ASN A 562 25.24 27.77 2.53
CA ASN A 562 25.19 27.41 3.96
C ASN A 562 23.91 27.79 4.73
N GLU A 563 22.84 28.11 4.01
CA GLU A 563 21.57 28.59 4.55
C GLU A 563 20.36 27.70 4.17
N PHE A 564 19.23 27.93 4.83
CA PHE A 564 17.91 27.50 4.40
C PHE A 564 17.19 28.72 3.81
N ILE A 565 16.55 28.59 2.65
CA ILE A 565 15.73 29.66 2.05
C ILE A 565 14.43 29.11 1.47
N THR A 566 13.42 29.98 1.42
CA THR A 566 12.14 29.68 0.76
C THR A 566 12.15 30.23 -0.65
N ILE A 567 11.89 29.37 -1.65
CA ILE A 567 11.68 29.75 -3.06
C ILE A 567 10.32 29.20 -3.47
N ASP A 568 9.47 30.03 -4.09
CA ASP A 568 8.12 29.65 -4.56
C ASP A 568 7.31 28.87 -3.51
N ASN A 569 7.30 29.38 -2.27
CA ASN A 569 6.66 28.79 -1.07
C ASN A 569 7.14 27.38 -0.68
N LYS A 570 8.34 26.97 -1.10
CA LYS A 570 8.99 25.71 -0.69
C LYS A 570 10.32 26.01 -0.02
N LEU A 571 10.61 25.32 1.09
CA LEU A 571 11.87 25.45 1.81
C LEU A 571 12.96 24.59 1.15
N TYR A 572 14.17 25.13 1.04
CA TYR A 572 15.34 24.48 0.44
C TYR A 572 16.59 24.74 1.29
N ARG A 573 17.55 23.81 1.26
CA ARG A 573 18.86 23.93 1.92
C ARG A 573 19.98 23.95 0.88
N PHE A 574 20.95 24.87 1.00
CA PHE A 574 22.10 24.98 0.07
C PHE A 574 23.44 24.77 0.77
N ASP A 575 24.31 23.90 0.26
CA ASP A 575 25.63 23.63 0.87
C ASP A 575 26.59 24.84 0.84
N GLN A 576 27.81 24.65 1.36
CA GLN A 576 28.85 25.66 1.40
C GLN A 576 29.29 26.20 0.02
N TYR A 577 28.99 25.48 -1.05
CA TYR A 577 29.27 25.87 -2.44
C TYR A 577 28.03 26.43 -3.15
N GLY A 578 26.88 26.45 -2.48
CA GLY A 578 25.61 26.91 -3.04
C GLY A 578 24.82 25.85 -3.81
N TYR A 579 25.12 24.56 -3.65
CA TYR A 579 24.31 23.49 -4.25
C TYR A 579 23.18 23.03 -3.33
N MET A 580 21.99 22.92 -3.91
CA MET A 580 20.78 22.44 -3.26
C MET A 580 20.97 21.01 -2.73
N GLN A 581 20.58 20.79 -1.47
CA GLN A 581 20.61 19.47 -0.83
C GLN A 581 19.38 18.64 -1.22
N THR A 582 19.57 17.32 -1.27
CA THR A 582 18.55 16.30 -1.53
C THR A 582 18.86 15.06 -0.70
N GLY A 583 17.84 14.30 -0.30
CA GLY A 583 18.01 13.16 0.59
C GLY A 583 18.30 13.58 2.03
N TRP A 584 18.96 12.71 2.79
CA TRP A 584 19.38 12.97 4.16
C TRP A 584 20.63 13.86 4.21
N PHE A 585 20.61 14.89 5.06
CA PHE A 585 21.74 15.76 5.35
C PHE A 585 21.73 16.20 6.82
N ARG A 586 22.91 16.54 7.38
CA ARG A 586 23.05 16.91 8.79
C ARG A 586 23.40 18.39 8.95
N VAL A 587 22.73 19.09 9.86
CA VAL A 587 23.00 20.50 10.20
C VAL A 587 23.02 20.63 11.72
N ASN A 588 24.07 21.26 12.29
CA ASN A 588 24.20 21.49 13.73
C ASN A 588 23.96 20.24 14.62
N ASN A 589 24.42 19.07 14.13
CA ASN A 589 24.24 17.75 14.74
C ASN A 589 22.80 17.20 14.75
N GLU A 590 21.90 17.75 13.94
CA GLU A 590 20.54 17.26 13.72
C GLU A 590 20.38 16.76 12.28
N ASP A 591 19.59 15.70 12.09
CA ASP A 591 19.32 15.11 10.77
C ASP A 591 18.09 15.72 10.12
N TYR A 592 18.22 16.06 8.84
CA TYR A 592 17.18 16.65 8.01
C TYR A 592 17.01 15.85 6.71
N TYR A 593 15.81 15.91 6.12
CA TYR A 593 15.53 15.32 4.81
C TYR A 593 14.93 16.32 3.83
N ALA A 594 15.51 16.36 2.63
CA ALA A 594 14.95 17.04 1.46
C ALA A 594 14.51 16.01 0.40
N THR A 595 13.42 16.29 -0.31
CA THR A 595 12.98 15.43 -1.42
C THR A 595 14.01 15.36 -2.55
N SER A 596 13.81 14.48 -3.54
CA SER A 596 14.59 14.48 -4.79
C SER A 596 14.52 15.82 -5.55
N SER A 597 13.47 16.62 -5.32
CA SER A 597 13.34 17.99 -5.84
C SER A 597 14.03 19.07 -4.99
N GLY A 598 14.67 18.69 -3.88
CA GLY A 598 15.25 19.57 -2.87
C GLY A 598 14.25 20.25 -1.94
N ALA A 599 12.96 20.21 -2.25
CA ALA A 599 11.92 20.76 -1.40
C ALA A 599 11.86 20.00 -0.06
N ILE A 600 11.87 20.76 1.02
CA ILE A 600 11.72 20.33 2.41
C ILE A 600 10.26 20.47 2.83
N LYS A 601 9.74 19.45 3.53
CA LYS A 601 8.37 19.37 4.05
C LYS A 601 8.23 18.20 5.03
N ALA A 602 7.17 18.21 5.82
CA ALA A 602 6.74 17.08 6.63
C ALA A 602 6.39 15.87 5.75
N GLN A 603 7.02 14.72 6.02
CA GLN A 603 6.79 13.49 5.26
C GLN A 603 7.37 12.24 5.97
N TRP A 604 6.80 11.09 5.62
CA TRP A 604 7.41 9.80 5.85
C TRP A 604 8.60 9.60 4.90
N VAL A 605 9.69 9.06 5.42
CA VAL A 605 10.93 8.78 4.69
C VAL A 605 11.35 7.35 5.02
N GLY A 606 11.49 6.48 4.01
CA GLY A 606 11.84 5.09 4.26
C GLY A 606 11.44 4.15 3.12
N SER A 607 11.77 2.87 3.31
CA SER A 607 11.33 1.77 2.46
C SER A 607 11.44 0.44 3.21
N GLY A 608 10.63 -0.55 2.81
CA GLY A 608 10.57 -1.85 3.48
C GLY A 608 10.17 -1.71 4.95
N ASN A 609 11.02 -2.19 5.85
CA ASN A 609 10.79 -2.14 7.30
C ASN A 609 11.33 -0.86 7.98
N ASN A 610 12.20 -0.09 7.32
CA ASN A 610 12.88 1.05 7.93
C ASN A 610 12.16 2.35 7.57
N TRP A 611 11.44 2.92 8.54
CA TRP A 611 10.67 4.14 8.40
C TRP A 611 11.11 5.20 9.40
N TYR A 612 11.16 6.43 8.91
CA TYR A 612 11.47 7.66 9.63
C TYR A 612 10.37 8.67 9.30
N TYR A 613 10.23 9.70 10.13
CA TYR A 613 9.41 10.85 9.81
C TYR A 613 10.22 12.12 10.00
N VAL A 614 9.98 13.09 9.12
CA VAL A 614 10.49 14.45 9.28
C VAL A 614 9.34 15.43 9.41
N ASP A 615 9.54 16.47 10.23
CA ASP A 615 8.57 17.54 10.45
C ASP A 615 8.53 18.56 9.31
N ALA A 616 7.76 19.64 9.48
CA ALA A 616 7.55 20.67 8.46
C ALA A 616 8.86 21.38 8.04
N ASP A 617 9.81 21.50 8.97
CA ASP A 617 11.13 22.09 8.75
C ASP A 617 12.15 21.06 8.21
N GLY A 618 11.69 19.82 7.96
CA GLY A 618 12.46 18.72 7.42
C GLY A 618 13.30 17.98 8.45
N LYS A 619 13.14 18.28 9.74
CA LYS A 619 13.95 17.71 10.82
C LYS A 619 13.40 16.35 11.25
N MET A 620 14.30 15.40 11.49
CA MET A 620 13.95 14.04 11.94
C MET A 620 13.34 14.05 13.34
N VAL A 621 12.16 13.46 13.49
CA VAL A 621 11.47 13.35 14.79
C VAL A 621 11.90 12.09 15.53
N THR A 622 11.83 12.13 16.87
CA THR A 622 12.10 11.00 17.77
C THR A 622 11.03 10.93 18.87
N GLY A 623 10.95 9.81 19.59
CA GLY A 623 9.98 9.58 20.67
C GLY A 623 8.56 9.35 20.19
N PHE A 624 7.58 9.53 21.09
CA PHE A 624 6.15 9.44 20.75
C PHE A 624 5.73 10.66 19.90
N GLN A 625 5.06 10.40 18.78
CA GLN A 625 4.61 11.41 17.83
C GLN A 625 3.17 11.12 17.39
N THR A 626 2.40 12.17 17.08
CA THR A 626 1.06 12.02 16.50
C THR A 626 1.08 12.58 15.08
N ILE A 627 0.90 11.72 14.08
CA ILE A 627 1.03 12.03 12.66
C ILE A 627 -0.32 11.70 12.00
N SER A 628 -0.96 12.71 11.41
CA SER A 628 -2.28 12.58 10.75
C SER A 628 -3.38 11.96 11.63
N GLY A 629 -3.29 12.09 12.97
CA GLY A 629 -4.24 11.55 13.94
C GLY A 629 -3.82 10.22 14.59
N SER A 630 -2.91 9.47 13.98
CA SER A 630 -2.39 8.21 14.53
C SER A 630 -1.13 8.44 15.37
N LYS A 631 -0.97 7.68 16.46
CA LYS A 631 0.23 7.72 17.32
C LYS A 631 1.31 6.77 16.78
N TYR A 632 2.57 7.17 16.88
CA TYR A 632 3.76 6.40 16.49
C TYR A 632 4.85 6.59 17.55
N TYR A 633 5.85 5.71 17.58
CA TYR A 633 7.05 5.88 18.38
C TYR A 633 8.31 5.67 17.54
N PHE A 634 9.23 6.61 17.63
CA PHE A 634 10.51 6.62 16.91
C PHE A 634 11.67 6.51 17.91
N GLU A 635 12.66 5.68 17.62
CA GLU A 635 13.88 5.53 18.42
C GLU A 635 14.75 6.80 18.37
N THR A 636 15.80 6.86 19.18
CA THR A 636 16.72 8.02 19.24
C THR A 636 17.51 8.24 17.95
N ASN A 637 17.59 7.22 17.08
CA ASN A 637 18.12 7.29 15.72
C ASN A 637 17.02 7.61 14.66
N GLY A 638 15.80 7.92 15.09
CA GLY A 638 14.65 8.22 14.23
C GLY A 638 13.93 7.01 13.64
N LEU A 639 14.34 5.77 13.95
CA LEU A 639 13.70 4.56 13.40
C LEU A 639 12.34 4.32 14.09
N MET A 640 11.27 4.22 13.30
CA MET A 640 9.93 3.91 13.79
C MET A 640 9.85 2.47 14.31
N LYS A 641 9.32 2.26 15.52
CA LYS A 641 9.06 0.90 16.05
C LYS A 641 7.84 0.28 15.39
N LYS A 642 7.87 -1.05 15.34
CA LYS A 642 6.78 -1.97 15.02
C LYS A 642 6.88 -3.14 15.98
N GLY A 643 5.76 -3.80 16.27
CA GLY A 643 5.69 -4.87 17.27
C GLY A 643 5.89 -4.36 18.69
N TRP A 644 6.35 -5.25 19.56
CA TRP A 644 6.64 -4.95 20.97
C TRP A 644 7.92 -4.11 21.13
N PHE A 645 7.87 -3.09 21.98
CA PHE A 645 9.01 -2.28 22.39
C PHE A 645 8.85 -1.80 23.83
N LYS A 646 9.96 -1.47 24.50
CA LYS A 646 9.96 -1.09 25.93
C LYS A 646 10.45 0.34 26.11
N VAL A 647 9.68 1.16 26.85
CA VAL A 647 10.05 2.54 27.21
C VAL A 647 9.92 2.70 28.71
N ASN A 648 11.02 3.06 29.38
CA ASN A 648 11.09 3.25 30.84
C ASN A 648 10.53 2.07 31.66
N GLY A 649 10.77 0.83 31.19
CA GLY A 649 10.32 -0.41 31.83
C GLY A 649 8.93 -0.89 31.41
N THR A 650 8.06 0.00 30.93
CA THR A 650 6.72 -0.33 30.41
C THR A 650 6.81 -0.92 29.00
N ASP A 651 6.12 -2.03 28.76
CA ASP A 651 5.96 -2.64 27.44
C ASP A 651 4.85 -1.93 26.65
N TYR A 652 5.16 -1.60 25.41
CA TYR A 652 4.29 -0.99 24.43
C TYR A 652 4.21 -1.86 23.17
N TYR A 653 3.11 -1.75 22.44
CA TYR A 653 2.95 -2.35 21.11
C TYR A 653 2.60 -1.30 20.06
N ALA A 654 3.31 -1.35 18.93
CA ALA A 654 2.96 -0.69 17.69
C ALA A 654 2.56 -1.75 16.66
N SER A 655 1.51 -1.49 15.89
CA SER A 655 1.07 -2.40 14.81
C SER A 655 2.12 -2.53 13.69
N THR A 656 1.85 -3.37 12.69
CA THR A 656 2.73 -3.57 11.52
C THR A 656 2.94 -2.32 10.66
N SER A 657 1.99 -1.37 10.71
CA SER A 657 2.10 -0.03 10.12
C SER A 657 2.85 0.98 11.01
N GLY A 658 3.18 0.61 12.25
CA GLY A 658 3.73 1.49 13.29
C GLY A 658 2.68 2.20 14.14
N GLU A 659 1.39 2.11 13.79
CA GLU A 659 0.32 2.77 14.53
C GLU A 659 0.15 2.17 15.94
N ILE A 660 0.10 3.06 16.93
CA ILE A 660 -0.12 2.78 18.34
C ILE A 660 -1.60 3.05 18.68
N LYS A 661 -2.34 1.99 19.01
CA LYS A 661 -3.77 2.01 19.35
C LYS A 661 -4.13 0.85 20.28
N ALA A 662 -5.31 0.93 20.89
CA ALA A 662 -5.87 -0.16 21.68
C ALA A 662 -6.19 -1.36 20.77
N GLN A 663 -5.61 -2.53 21.05
CA GLN A 663 -5.78 -3.72 20.22
C GLN A 663 -5.43 -5.01 20.98
N TRP A 664 -6.01 -6.10 20.53
CA TRP A 664 -5.55 -7.46 20.86
C TRP A 664 -4.27 -7.76 20.10
N VAL A 665 -3.30 -8.38 20.77
CA VAL A 665 -1.98 -8.71 20.21
C VAL A 665 -1.69 -10.16 20.57
N GLY A 666 -1.47 -11.04 19.60
CA GLY A 666 -1.19 -12.44 19.89
C GLY A 666 -1.52 -13.38 18.74
N SER A 667 -1.28 -14.66 18.96
CA SER A 667 -1.67 -15.74 18.04
C SER A 667 -1.83 -17.08 18.78
N GLY A 668 -2.64 -17.97 18.21
CA GLY A 668 -2.98 -19.25 18.85
C GLY A 668 -3.60 -19.04 20.24
N ASN A 669 -3.00 -19.64 21.26
CA ASN A 669 -3.46 -19.53 22.65
C ASN A 669 -2.78 -18.37 23.44
N ASN A 670 -1.86 -17.62 22.82
CA ASN A 670 -1.07 -16.60 23.50
C ASN A 670 -1.54 -15.20 23.12
N TRP A 671 -2.48 -14.66 23.91
CA TRP A 671 -3.06 -13.34 23.70
C TRP A 671 -2.64 -12.33 24.76
N TYR A 672 -2.50 -11.09 24.33
CA TYR A 672 -2.20 -9.90 25.11
C TYR A 672 -3.17 -8.80 24.66
N TYR A 673 -3.30 -7.75 25.46
CA TYR A 673 -4.01 -6.55 25.05
C TYR A 673 -3.20 -5.31 25.38
N VAL A 674 -3.32 -4.29 24.54
CA VAL A 674 -2.74 -2.97 24.79
C VAL A 674 -3.81 -1.89 24.81
N ASP A 675 -3.60 -0.84 25.62
CA ASP A 675 -4.52 0.29 25.74
C ASP A 675 -4.39 1.31 24.59
N ALA A 676 -5.12 2.43 24.68
CA ALA A 676 -5.13 3.47 23.65
C ALA A 676 -3.83 4.30 23.56
N ASP A 677 -2.87 4.08 24.47
CA ASP A 677 -1.49 4.55 24.39
C ASP A 677 -0.52 3.44 23.95
N GLY A 678 -1.05 2.25 23.63
CA GLY A 678 -0.29 1.05 23.26
C GLY A 678 0.36 0.33 24.44
N LYS A 679 0.05 0.68 25.70
CA LYS A 679 0.67 0.06 26.88
C LYS A 679 0.06 -1.32 27.13
N MET A 680 0.89 -2.31 27.44
CA MET A 680 0.43 -3.64 27.84
C MET A 680 -0.41 -3.59 29.13
N VAL A 681 -1.62 -4.12 29.06
CA VAL A 681 -2.50 -4.23 30.24
C VAL A 681 -2.24 -5.52 31.02
N THR A 682 -2.53 -5.48 32.32
CA THR A 682 -2.46 -6.65 33.22
C THR A 682 -3.68 -6.67 34.15
N GLY A 683 -3.92 -7.78 34.83
CA GLY A 683 -5.04 -7.95 35.76
C GLY A 683 -6.40 -8.09 35.06
N PHE A 684 -7.48 -7.83 35.80
CA PHE A 684 -8.84 -7.82 35.23
C PHE A 684 -9.06 -6.61 34.34
N GLN A 685 -9.59 -6.84 33.14
CA GLN A 685 -9.88 -5.80 32.16
C GLN A 685 -11.27 -6.04 31.54
N THR A 686 -11.94 -4.96 31.14
CA THR A 686 -13.22 -5.05 30.41
C THR A 686 -13.01 -4.49 29.01
N ILE A 687 -13.11 -5.36 28.00
CA ILE A 687 -12.82 -5.05 26.60
C ILE A 687 -14.07 -5.38 25.78
N ALA A 688 -14.59 -4.40 25.04
CA ALA A 688 -15.84 -4.52 24.27
C ALA A 688 -17.05 -5.07 25.07
N GLY A 689 -17.09 -4.84 26.40
CA GLY A 689 -18.14 -5.31 27.30
C GLY A 689 -17.92 -6.69 27.93
N ALA A 690 -16.93 -7.47 27.47
CA ALA A 690 -16.54 -8.73 28.09
C ALA A 690 -15.39 -8.54 29.10
N LYS A 691 -15.41 -9.29 30.21
CA LYS A 691 -14.30 -9.35 31.18
C LYS A 691 -13.24 -10.35 30.73
N TYR A 692 -11.99 -10.01 30.95
CA TYR A 692 -10.81 -10.83 30.74
C TYR A 692 -9.86 -10.69 31.93
N TYR A 693 -8.94 -11.64 32.10
CA TYR A 693 -7.85 -11.52 33.07
C TYR A 693 -6.50 -11.79 32.39
N PHE A 694 -5.57 -10.85 32.55
CA PHE A 694 -4.21 -10.92 32.04
C PHE A 694 -3.23 -11.13 33.21
N ALA A 695 -2.31 -12.08 33.07
CA ALA A 695 -1.25 -12.32 34.04
C ALA A 695 -0.30 -11.11 34.17
N SER A 696 0.61 -11.13 35.14
CA SER A 696 1.65 -10.09 35.29
C SER A 696 2.62 -10.03 34.11
N SER A 697 2.69 -11.08 33.28
CA SER A 697 3.39 -11.10 31.99
C SER A 697 2.60 -10.47 30.84
N GLY A 698 1.36 -10.03 31.08
CA GLY A 698 0.42 -9.58 30.05
C GLY A 698 -0.33 -10.70 29.34
N LEU A 699 -0.05 -11.97 29.64
CA LEU A 699 -0.68 -13.12 28.99
C LEU A 699 -2.13 -13.33 29.49
N MET A 700 -3.11 -13.24 28.59
CA MET A 700 -4.51 -13.56 28.83
C MET A 700 -4.66 -15.00 29.34
N GLN A 701 -5.43 -15.19 30.40
CA GLN A 701 -5.73 -16.52 30.95
C GLN A 701 -6.97 -17.14 30.29
N THR A 702 -6.90 -18.43 30.02
CA THR A 702 -7.99 -19.27 29.51
C THR A 702 -8.07 -20.56 30.33
N GLY A 703 -9.25 -21.17 30.41
CA GLY A 703 -9.47 -22.34 31.26
C GLY A 703 -9.36 -22.00 32.75
N TRP A 704 -8.90 -22.95 33.56
CA TRP A 704 -8.73 -22.78 35.00
C TRP A 704 -7.41 -22.09 35.34
N PHE A 705 -7.46 -21.02 36.13
CA PHE A 705 -6.29 -20.30 36.65
C PHE A 705 -6.51 -19.88 38.11
N LYS A 706 -5.43 -19.51 38.81
CA LYS A 706 -5.49 -19.10 40.23
C LYS A 706 -5.06 -17.65 40.44
N ILE A 707 -5.81 -16.93 41.27
CA ILE A 707 -5.41 -15.62 41.82
C ILE A 707 -5.42 -15.73 43.34
N ASN A 708 -4.28 -15.50 43.99
CA ASN A 708 -4.12 -15.52 45.45
C ASN A 708 -4.71 -16.77 46.12
N GLY A 709 -4.56 -17.94 45.48
CA GLY A 709 -5.03 -19.24 45.96
C GLY A 709 -6.47 -19.61 45.58
N ALA A 710 -7.30 -18.64 45.20
CA ALA A 710 -8.66 -18.89 44.71
C ALA A 710 -8.64 -19.28 43.22
N ASP A 711 -9.47 -20.26 42.85
CA ASP A 711 -9.65 -20.72 41.47
C ASP A 711 -10.64 -19.86 40.71
N TYR A 712 -10.28 -19.55 39.45
CA TYR A 712 -11.08 -18.82 38.48
C TYR A 712 -11.11 -19.60 37.16
N TYR A 713 -12.16 -19.37 36.37
CA TYR A 713 -12.30 -19.92 35.04
C TYR A 713 -12.59 -18.82 34.01
N ALA A 714 -11.89 -18.89 32.88
CA ALA A 714 -12.18 -18.15 31.67
C ALA A 714 -12.47 -19.15 30.53
N THR A 715 -13.32 -18.76 29.58
CA THR A 715 -13.61 -19.59 28.39
C THR A 715 -12.36 -19.81 27.53
N SER A 716 -12.47 -20.63 26.49
CA SER A 716 -11.44 -20.75 25.45
C SER A 716 -11.12 -19.40 24.76
N SER A 717 -12.09 -18.48 24.69
CA SER A 717 -11.90 -17.10 24.21
C SER A 717 -11.37 -16.13 25.28
N GLY A 718 -11.06 -16.60 26.49
CA GLY A 718 -10.60 -15.78 27.62
C GLY A 718 -11.70 -14.98 28.34
N ALA A 719 -12.95 -15.07 27.87
CA ALA A 719 -14.07 -14.34 28.44
C ALA A 719 -14.46 -14.91 29.82
N ILE A 720 -14.71 -14.01 30.76
CA ILE A 720 -15.08 -14.32 32.14
C ILE A 720 -16.56 -14.04 32.34
N THR A 721 -17.32 -15.09 32.67
CA THR A 721 -18.76 -15.06 32.92
C THR A 721 -19.20 -16.24 33.79
N ALA A 722 -20.37 -16.11 34.44
CA ALA A 722 -20.95 -17.16 35.27
C ALA A 722 -21.39 -18.36 34.41
N GLN A 723 -20.85 -19.54 34.68
CA GLN A 723 -21.10 -20.72 33.85
C GLN A 723 -20.84 -22.04 34.58
N TRP A 724 -21.45 -23.10 34.06
CA TRP A 724 -21.12 -24.49 34.40
C TRP A 724 -19.85 -24.90 33.66
N VAL A 725 -18.92 -25.55 34.36
CA VAL A 725 -17.64 -25.99 33.82
C VAL A 725 -17.47 -27.47 34.16
N GLY A 726 -17.31 -28.35 33.16
CA GLY A 726 -17.17 -29.78 33.43
C GLY A 726 -17.59 -30.69 32.28
N SER A 727 -17.54 -31.99 32.54
CA SER A 727 -18.04 -33.02 31.62
C SER A 727 -18.33 -34.33 32.37
N GLY A 728 -19.23 -35.15 31.81
CA GLY A 728 -19.66 -36.41 32.43
C GLY A 728 -20.25 -36.20 33.83
N ASN A 729 -19.67 -36.87 34.83
CA ASN A 729 -20.08 -36.77 36.24
C ASN A 729 -19.29 -35.69 37.03
N THR A 730 -18.41 -34.94 36.37
CA THR A 730 -17.51 -33.98 37.01
C THR A 730 -17.90 -32.56 36.61
N TRP A 731 -18.61 -31.86 37.49
CA TRP A 731 -19.10 -30.50 37.25
C TRP A 731 -18.69 -29.52 38.35
N TYR A 732 -18.41 -28.30 37.93
CA TYR A 732 -18.10 -27.13 38.73
C TYR A 732 -19.00 -25.98 38.26
N TYR A 733 -19.08 -24.93 39.05
CA TYR A 733 -19.70 -23.66 38.64
C TYR A 733 -18.80 -22.50 39.03
N VAL A 734 -18.81 -21.46 38.20
CA VAL A 734 -18.14 -20.18 38.49
C VAL A 734 -19.13 -19.03 38.47
N ASP A 735 -18.89 -18.03 39.30
CA ASP A 735 -19.72 -16.82 39.40
C ASP A 735 -19.43 -15.80 38.27
N ALA A 736 -20.08 -14.63 38.33
CA ALA A 736 -19.97 -13.58 37.31
C ALA A 736 -18.59 -12.86 37.28
N ASP A 737 -17.73 -13.12 38.27
CA ASP A 737 -16.33 -12.71 38.29
C ASP A 737 -15.40 -13.88 37.88
N GLY A 738 -15.98 -14.99 37.41
CA GLY A 738 -15.27 -16.20 36.99
C GLY A 738 -14.78 -17.06 38.15
N LYS A 739 -15.11 -16.73 39.40
CA LYS A 739 -14.56 -17.40 40.58
C LYS A 739 -15.30 -18.68 40.88
N MET A 740 -14.58 -19.75 41.22
CA MET A 740 -15.17 -21.03 41.60
C MET A 740 -16.02 -20.92 42.87
N VAL A 741 -17.27 -21.39 42.79
CA VAL A 741 -18.18 -21.43 43.94
C VAL A 741 -18.06 -22.74 44.71
N THR A 742 -18.32 -22.69 46.01
CA THR A 742 -18.38 -23.87 46.90
C THR A 742 -19.62 -23.79 47.79
N GLY A 743 -19.96 -24.88 48.48
CA GLY A 743 -21.12 -24.95 49.36
C GLY A 743 -22.46 -25.02 48.64
N PHE A 744 -23.54 -24.66 49.34
CA PHE A 744 -24.88 -24.59 48.76
C PHE A 744 -25.02 -23.36 47.87
N GLN A 745 -25.52 -23.56 46.65
CA GLN A 745 -25.69 -22.51 45.64
C GLN A 745 -27.07 -22.63 44.99
N THR A 746 -27.64 -21.49 44.55
CA THR A 746 -28.89 -21.46 43.78
C THR A 746 -28.60 -20.91 42.38
N ILE A 747 -28.72 -21.75 41.36
CA ILE A 747 -28.35 -21.45 39.98
C ILE A 747 -29.61 -21.64 39.13
N ALA A 748 -30.03 -20.60 38.40
CA ALA A 748 -31.27 -20.58 37.62
C ALA A 748 -32.53 -21.08 38.37
N GLY A 749 -32.59 -20.83 39.69
CA GLY A 749 -33.70 -21.25 40.56
C GLY A 749 -33.61 -22.67 41.14
N ALA A 750 -32.66 -23.50 40.68
CA ALA A 750 -32.39 -24.82 41.25
C ALA A 750 -31.27 -24.75 42.30
N LYS A 751 -31.39 -25.55 43.36
CA LYS A 751 -30.36 -25.67 44.42
C LYS A 751 -29.35 -26.76 44.04
N TYR A 752 -28.08 -26.50 44.34
CA TYR A 752 -26.95 -27.41 44.16
C TYR A 752 -26.03 -27.34 45.39
N TYR A 753 -25.17 -28.35 45.56
CA TYR A 753 -24.09 -28.32 46.54
C TYR A 753 -22.76 -28.70 45.90
N PHE A 754 -21.77 -27.83 46.08
CA PHE A 754 -20.40 -28.02 45.61
C PHE A 754 -19.48 -28.28 46.81
N ALA A 755 -18.62 -29.29 46.71
CA ALA A 755 -17.63 -29.58 47.76
C ALA A 755 -16.60 -28.44 47.90
N ASN A 756 -15.73 -28.50 48.91
CA ASN A 756 -14.63 -27.54 49.08
C ASN A 756 -13.63 -27.57 47.90
N SER A 757 -13.60 -28.64 47.12
CA SER A 757 -12.85 -28.75 45.86
C SER A 757 -13.57 -28.12 44.65
N GLY A 758 -14.76 -27.55 44.84
CA GLY A 758 -15.65 -27.06 43.78
C GLY A 758 -16.48 -28.13 43.07
N LEU A 759 -16.29 -29.42 43.39
CA LEU A 759 -17.00 -30.51 42.71
C LEU A 759 -18.48 -30.59 43.14
N MET A 760 -19.39 -30.45 42.18
CA MET A 760 -20.83 -30.64 42.37
C MET A 760 -21.11 -32.07 42.87
N GLN A 761 -21.87 -32.19 43.96
CA GLN A 761 -22.25 -33.48 44.50
C GLN A 761 -23.51 -34.03 43.81
N THR A 762 -23.53 -35.33 43.57
CA THR A 762 -24.69 -36.10 43.08
C THR A 762 -24.86 -37.35 43.94
N GLY A 763 -26.08 -37.89 44.01
CA GLY A 763 -26.40 -39.01 44.89
C GLY A 763 -26.31 -38.63 46.37
N TRP A 764 -25.95 -39.60 47.21
CA TRP A 764 -25.78 -39.39 48.65
C TRP A 764 -24.42 -38.79 48.99
N PHE A 765 -24.41 -37.67 49.71
CA PHE A 765 -23.22 -37.01 50.24
C PHE A 765 -23.41 -36.63 51.71
N LYS A 766 -22.34 -36.20 52.38
CA LYS A 766 -22.33 -35.96 53.84
C LYS A 766 -21.71 -34.61 54.19
N ILE A 767 -22.38 -33.84 55.05
CA ILE A 767 -21.88 -32.56 55.58
C ILE A 767 -21.98 -32.63 57.11
N ASN A 768 -20.85 -32.43 57.82
CA ASN A 768 -20.79 -32.31 59.28
C ASN A 768 -21.51 -33.42 60.07
N GLY A 769 -21.52 -34.67 59.56
CA GLY A 769 -22.20 -35.81 60.19
C GLY A 769 -23.56 -36.16 59.58
N GLU A 770 -24.21 -35.21 58.91
CA GLU A 770 -25.56 -35.34 58.36
C GLU A 770 -25.53 -35.78 56.89
N TYR A 771 -26.46 -36.66 56.49
CA TYR A 771 -26.61 -37.11 55.10
C TYR A 771 -27.51 -36.19 54.28
N TYR A 772 -27.13 -35.98 53.03
CA TYR A 772 -27.88 -35.22 52.03
C TYR A 772 -27.94 -36.00 50.72
N TYR A 773 -28.96 -35.72 49.90
CA TYR A 773 -29.11 -36.28 48.56
C TYR A 773 -29.30 -35.19 47.51
N ALA A 774 -28.57 -35.33 46.40
CA ALA A 774 -28.79 -34.58 45.17
C ALA A 774 -29.16 -35.58 44.06
N ALA A 775 -30.03 -35.17 43.14
CA ALA A 775 -30.37 -35.98 41.97
C ALA A 775 -29.13 -36.24 41.09
N SER A 776 -29.24 -37.11 40.08
CA SER A 776 -28.18 -37.32 39.08
C SER A 776 -27.81 -36.04 38.30
N SER A 777 -28.74 -35.08 38.21
CA SER A 777 -28.52 -33.74 37.66
C SER A 777 -27.89 -32.74 38.66
N GLY A 778 -27.54 -33.17 39.87
CA GLY A 778 -27.07 -32.31 40.97
C GLY A 778 -28.15 -31.50 41.68
N VAL A 779 -29.38 -31.49 41.17
CA VAL A 779 -30.48 -30.70 41.73
C VAL A 779 -30.90 -31.25 43.10
N ILE A 780 -30.97 -30.33 44.06
CA ILE A 780 -31.40 -30.58 45.44
C ILE A 780 -32.86 -30.14 45.61
N SER A 781 -33.73 -31.11 45.90
CA SER A 781 -35.15 -30.90 46.14
C SER A 781 -35.72 -32.05 46.99
N ALA A 782 -36.89 -31.82 47.60
CA ALA A 782 -37.56 -32.81 48.43
C ALA A 782 -38.06 -33.99 47.59
N GLN A 783 -37.60 -35.21 47.88
CA GLN A 783 -37.89 -36.38 47.05
C GLN A 783 -37.75 -37.70 47.82
N TRP A 784 -38.45 -38.72 47.30
CA TRP A 784 -38.22 -40.10 47.69
C TRP A 784 -37.00 -40.66 46.96
N VAL A 785 -36.12 -41.33 47.70
CA VAL A 785 -34.88 -41.92 47.18
C VAL A 785 -34.90 -43.41 47.44
N LYS A 786 -34.76 -44.23 46.41
CA LYS A 786 -34.58 -45.68 46.56
C LYS A 786 -33.09 -46.02 46.49
N SER A 787 -32.58 -46.71 47.50
CA SER A 787 -31.19 -47.20 47.53
C SER A 787 -31.18 -48.68 47.93
N GLY A 788 -30.80 -49.55 47.00
CA GLY A 788 -30.99 -50.99 47.14
C GLY A 788 -32.48 -51.36 47.31
N ASN A 789 -32.78 -52.14 48.34
CA ASN A 789 -34.15 -52.52 48.70
C ASN A 789 -34.87 -51.48 49.58
N ASN A 790 -34.16 -50.45 50.05
CA ASN A 790 -34.67 -49.49 51.03
C ASN A 790 -35.17 -48.21 50.37
N TRP A 791 -36.20 -47.61 50.97
CA TRP A 791 -36.68 -46.27 50.64
C TRP A 791 -36.29 -45.27 51.72
N TYR A 792 -35.93 -44.07 51.28
CA TYR A 792 -35.52 -42.93 52.09
C TYR A 792 -36.29 -41.70 51.61
N TYR A 793 -36.39 -40.67 52.44
CA TYR A 793 -36.90 -39.36 52.02
C TYR A 793 -35.91 -38.26 52.38
N VAL A 794 -35.80 -37.26 51.51
CA VAL A 794 -35.03 -36.03 51.78
C VAL A 794 -35.91 -34.80 51.71
N ASP A 795 -35.60 -33.80 52.53
CA ASP A 795 -36.34 -32.55 52.63
C ASP A 795 -36.03 -31.55 51.48
N ALA A 796 -36.62 -30.36 51.52
CA ALA A 796 -36.44 -29.31 50.51
C ALA A 796 -35.03 -28.67 50.48
N ASN A 797 -34.12 -29.10 51.35
CA ASN A 797 -32.69 -28.78 51.36
C ASN A 797 -31.84 -30.03 51.06
N GLY A 798 -32.47 -31.13 50.65
CA GLY A 798 -31.83 -32.41 50.36
C GLY A 798 -31.41 -33.19 51.60
N LYS A 799 -31.75 -32.74 52.82
CA LYS A 799 -31.32 -33.41 54.04
C LYS A 799 -32.11 -34.70 54.27
N MET A 800 -31.42 -35.78 54.64
CA MET A 800 -32.04 -37.05 55.00
C MET A 800 -32.97 -36.90 56.21
N VAL A 801 -34.19 -37.41 56.06
CA VAL A 801 -35.20 -37.44 57.12
C VAL A 801 -35.04 -38.71 57.97
N THR A 802 -35.15 -38.55 59.29
CA THR A 802 -35.20 -39.64 60.27
C THR A 802 -36.37 -39.40 61.25
N GLY A 803 -36.84 -40.45 61.92
CA GLY A 803 -37.95 -40.36 62.88
C GLY A 803 -39.32 -40.17 62.20
N VAL A 804 -40.23 -39.44 62.87
CA VAL A 804 -41.59 -39.19 62.37
C VAL A 804 -41.58 -37.92 61.51
N TYR A 805 -42.04 -38.01 60.26
CA TYR A 805 -42.06 -36.87 59.35
C TYR A 805 -43.32 -36.83 58.49
N LYS A 806 -43.76 -35.62 58.12
CA LYS A 806 -44.97 -35.39 57.33
C LYS A 806 -44.60 -34.99 55.90
N ILE A 807 -45.07 -35.78 54.93
CA ILE A 807 -44.83 -35.58 53.50
C ILE A 807 -46.20 -35.29 52.87
N ASN A 808 -46.38 -34.05 52.38
CA ASN A 808 -47.67 -33.52 51.96
C ASN A 808 -48.74 -33.66 53.09
N THR A 809 -49.70 -34.56 52.93
CA THR A 809 -50.77 -34.84 53.91
C THR A 809 -50.52 -36.09 54.76
N VAL A 810 -49.54 -36.94 54.40
CA VAL A 810 -49.31 -38.26 54.99
C VAL A 810 -48.13 -38.21 55.97
N VAL A 811 -48.20 -38.99 57.05
CA VAL A 811 -47.13 -39.11 58.06
C VAL A 811 -46.45 -40.47 57.90
N TYR A 812 -45.12 -40.47 57.84
CA TYR A 812 -44.28 -41.66 57.67
C TYR A 812 -43.29 -41.79 58.82
N ARG A 813 -42.75 -43.00 59.02
CA ARG A 813 -41.71 -43.28 60.02
C ARG A 813 -40.43 -43.79 59.37
N PHE A 814 -39.31 -43.18 59.75
CA PHE A 814 -37.96 -43.52 59.30
C PHE A 814 -37.10 -43.93 60.50
N ASP A 815 -36.21 -44.90 60.33
CA ASP A 815 -35.25 -45.31 61.37
C ASP A 815 -34.11 -44.29 61.56
N ALA A 816 -33.16 -44.59 62.45
CA ALA A 816 -31.98 -43.75 62.70
C ALA A 816 -31.03 -43.66 61.49
N ASN A 817 -31.16 -44.54 60.50
CA ASN A 817 -30.41 -44.55 59.25
C ASN A 817 -31.20 -43.95 58.07
N GLY A 818 -32.42 -43.44 58.32
CA GLY A 818 -33.30 -42.85 57.31
C GLY A 818 -34.13 -43.85 56.48
N VAL A 819 -34.15 -45.13 56.85
CA VAL A 819 -34.92 -46.18 56.15
C VAL A 819 -36.39 -46.10 56.54
N LEU A 820 -37.28 -46.06 55.54
CA LEU A 820 -38.73 -46.12 55.70
C LEU A 820 -39.16 -47.44 56.37
N LEU A 821 -39.91 -47.33 57.46
CA LEU A 821 -40.42 -48.47 58.24
C LEU A 821 -41.89 -48.84 57.92
N GLY A 822 -42.62 -47.93 57.27
CA GLY A 822 -44.08 -48.01 57.03
C GLY A 822 -44.71 -46.62 57.06
#